data_AF-A0A349DTF3-F1
#
_entry.id   AF-A0A349DTF3-F1
#
_cell.length_a   1.000
_cell.length_b   1.000
_cell.length_c   1.000
_cell.angle_alpha   90.00
_cell.angle_beta   90.00
_cell.angle_gamma   90.00
#
_symmetry.space_group_name_H-M   'P 1'
#
loop_
_entity.id
_entity.type
_entity.pdbx_description
1 polymer ?
#
loop_
_entity_poly.entity_id
_entity_poly.type
_entity_poly.pdbx_seq_one_letter_code
_entity_poly.pdbx_strand_id
1 'polypeptide(L)'
;MQYQDLPLTSAQLQEALDYLKMPLSEPLYQDLLLMQQATNLGSLIQPQSSSSSLQAVLEAVHTALPNADMFVRPALEHLAQALPQLIALSQRYHCVVDNPPYMGGGKMNKALGDFVKKNYPAGKGDLMVCFMQRAIAQLHPGGFVGMINLPSWMFISSFEAYRKKMLQQTLIDTLLHLGRGIFGSDFGSVAFTFINQKSNGKQGVYRRLFEKHVQVRSVDKIEALFLDKSYGHYQTYQQSFDKIPGKPIGYWVSEKVLSIFAHNKKIADLAETKSGLSTTDNEQFLRRWSEVFFSDANLSSSNKEEAINSQKKWFPYSKGGPCRKWYGNNEFFVNWKNDGQDVRDCIASDPKKQVGGRIVNENHYFRRGVGWSDLTSGQVSARLQQTGNIFDSVNPVAFLFNEDEEKFLLGLLNTKFINSLSKLINPTLHFTPGNARSLPIPSKKGDSINFIVEDTLKISQYDWDSRETSWDFQQNELIRVQGQDLLEAWELYQLYWRNKFVQLHKNEEALNREFIDLYGLQDELTPDVPLKDITILQQELDRKALEAQDATLPRDPDTGLVSSYESLRLKFDAKEVVKQLISYAVGCMFGRYSLDQPGLVLANQGQTLDDYLQIVEKSADEVRFLPDDDNVIPVLDDEWFEDDIVGRFYAFLKAAFGTADFDKNLAFVKECLGSEVRRYFVKEFYTDHVRRYKKRPIYWMIASPKGAFSALVYLHRYTPDTLHHVLNGYLKEYHEKLRTRLEQLDHLIESGTSAEQTRAAKEKDRLKGVLLELQEYERDVLYPLATDRIALDLDDGVLVNYNKLGQAVKEEKGLNDAKTKAKVKKFDWIDSEEII
;
A
#
# COMPACT_ATOMS: atom_id res chain seq x y z
N MET A 1 19.87 -34.23 26.88
CA MET A 1 18.61 -35.00 26.93
C MET A 1 17.86 -34.73 25.64
N GLN A 2 17.48 -35.77 24.89
CA GLN A 2 16.55 -35.63 23.77
C GLN A 2 15.14 -35.97 24.28
N TYR A 3 14.14 -35.20 23.88
CA TYR A 3 12.76 -35.46 24.30
C TYR A 3 12.23 -36.72 23.62
N GLN A 4 11.44 -37.49 24.37
CA GLN A 4 10.76 -38.69 23.90
C GLN A 4 9.30 -38.66 24.37
N ASP A 5 8.38 -38.89 23.44
CA ASP A 5 6.95 -38.91 23.74
C ASP A 5 6.58 -40.12 24.59
N LEU A 6 5.59 -39.97 25.45
CA LEU A 6 5.02 -41.01 26.28
C LEU A 6 3.84 -41.69 25.55
N PRO A 7 3.98 -42.90 24.97
CA PRO A 7 2.92 -43.52 24.19
C PRO A 7 1.94 -44.31 25.08
N LEU A 8 1.49 -43.73 26.19
CA LEU A 8 0.57 -44.38 27.14
C LEU A 8 -0.78 -43.67 27.18
N THR A 9 -1.87 -44.44 27.09
CA THR A 9 -3.24 -43.96 27.32
C THR A 9 -3.51 -43.72 28.80
N SER A 10 -4.58 -42.98 29.13
CA SER A 10 -4.93 -42.72 30.54
C SER A 10 -5.24 -44.00 31.33
N ALA A 11 -5.82 -45.03 30.68
CA ALA A 11 -6.05 -46.32 31.30
C ALA A 11 -4.73 -47.03 31.64
N GLN A 12 -3.75 -47.02 30.72
CA GLN A 12 -2.43 -47.63 30.95
C GLN A 12 -1.62 -46.87 32.02
N LEU A 13 -1.78 -45.56 32.12
CA LEU A 13 -1.17 -44.77 33.20
C LEU A 13 -1.75 -45.15 34.57
N GLN A 14 -3.07 -45.28 34.67
CA GLN A 14 -3.73 -45.71 35.90
C GLN A 14 -3.30 -47.12 36.30
N GLU A 15 -3.32 -48.07 35.35
CA GLU A 15 -2.91 -49.46 35.59
C GLU A 15 -1.45 -49.55 36.06
N ALA A 16 -0.54 -48.80 35.43
CA ALA A 16 0.87 -48.79 35.81
C ALA A 16 1.07 -48.20 37.23
N LEU A 17 0.35 -47.14 37.60
CA LEU A 17 0.47 -46.55 38.94
C LEU A 17 -0.21 -47.40 40.02
N ASP A 18 -1.34 -48.05 39.71
CA ASP A 18 -1.98 -49.02 40.60
C ASP A 18 -1.06 -50.20 40.91
N TYR A 19 -0.34 -50.70 39.89
CA TYR A 19 0.70 -51.73 40.06
C TYR A 19 1.82 -51.28 40.99
N LEU A 20 2.24 -50.02 40.88
CA LEU A 20 3.25 -49.40 41.76
C LEU A 20 2.72 -49.01 43.14
N LYS A 21 1.41 -49.17 43.40
CA LYS A 21 0.71 -48.69 44.61
C LYS A 21 0.92 -47.19 44.85
N MET A 22 1.00 -46.41 43.77
CA MET A 22 1.17 -44.97 43.78
C MET A 22 -0.12 -44.29 43.30
N PRO A 23 -0.58 -43.20 43.96
CA PRO A 23 -1.77 -42.51 43.50
C PRO A 23 -1.49 -41.70 42.23
N LEU A 24 -2.37 -41.82 41.22
CA LEU A 24 -2.39 -40.90 40.08
C LEU A 24 -2.97 -39.56 40.51
N SER A 25 -2.14 -38.72 41.15
CA SER A 25 -2.55 -37.37 41.51
C SER A 25 -2.85 -36.54 40.25
N GLU A 26 -3.78 -35.60 40.34
CA GLU A 26 -4.12 -34.71 39.21
C GLU A 26 -2.89 -33.99 38.62
N PRO A 27 -1.95 -33.44 39.41
CA PRO A 27 -0.71 -32.85 38.86
C PRO A 27 0.13 -33.84 38.06
N LEU A 28 0.34 -35.06 38.58
CA LEU A 28 1.12 -36.10 37.90
C LEU A 28 0.44 -36.55 36.61
N TYR A 29 -0.88 -36.69 36.64
CA TYR A 29 -1.67 -37.03 35.46
C TYR A 29 -1.51 -35.99 34.36
N GLN A 30 -1.69 -34.71 34.69
CA GLN A 30 -1.53 -33.62 33.72
C GLN A 30 -0.10 -33.56 33.16
N ASP A 31 0.91 -33.75 34.00
CA ASP A 31 2.31 -33.77 33.56
C ASP A 31 2.59 -34.91 32.57
N LEU A 32 2.09 -36.12 32.86
CA LEU A 32 2.25 -37.29 31.99
C LEU A 32 1.45 -37.15 30.68
N LEU A 33 0.28 -36.52 30.70
CA LEU A 33 -0.44 -36.18 29.48
C LEU A 33 0.36 -35.22 28.58
N LEU A 34 1.04 -34.23 29.16
CA LEU A 34 1.92 -33.35 28.39
C LEU A 34 3.11 -34.11 27.78
N MET A 35 3.62 -35.13 28.48
CA MET A 35 4.70 -35.98 27.98
C MET A 35 4.30 -36.81 26.74
N GLN A 36 3.01 -37.01 26.44
CA GLN A 36 2.58 -37.62 25.17
C GLN A 36 2.94 -36.75 23.94
N GLN A 37 3.34 -35.50 24.16
CA GLN A 37 3.75 -34.53 23.15
C GLN A 37 5.10 -33.88 23.52
N ALA A 38 5.95 -34.57 24.27
CA ALA A 38 7.25 -34.08 24.72
C ALA A 38 8.14 -33.58 23.56
N THR A 39 8.13 -34.26 22.42
CA THR A 39 8.91 -33.87 21.23
C THR A 39 8.39 -32.58 20.58
N ASN A 40 7.09 -32.30 20.71
CA ASN A 40 6.42 -31.14 20.14
C ASN A 40 6.44 -29.92 21.09
N LEU A 41 6.27 -30.15 22.40
CA LEU A 41 6.20 -29.10 23.42
C LEU A 41 7.56 -28.77 24.03
N GLY A 42 8.44 -29.77 24.16
CA GLY A 42 9.80 -29.64 24.67
C GLY A 42 9.87 -28.95 26.03
N SER A 43 10.81 -28.02 26.17
CA SER A 43 11.07 -27.34 27.45
C SER A 43 9.99 -26.34 27.87
N LEU A 44 8.98 -26.08 27.03
CA LEU A 44 7.82 -25.28 27.43
C LEU A 44 6.93 -25.99 28.45
N ILE A 45 7.08 -27.30 28.63
CA ILE A 45 6.38 -28.05 29.68
C ILE A 45 6.83 -27.51 31.06
N GLN A 46 5.85 -27.16 31.91
CA GLN A 46 6.08 -26.77 33.30
C GLN A 46 5.44 -27.84 34.20
N PRO A 47 6.25 -28.74 34.78
CA PRO A 47 5.72 -29.77 35.67
C PRO A 47 4.98 -29.15 36.86
N GLN A 48 3.78 -29.65 37.13
CA GLN A 48 2.98 -29.27 38.30
C GLN A 48 3.33 -30.11 39.52
N SER A 49 3.80 -31.34 39.28
CA SER A 49 4.29 -32.24 40.32
C SER A 49 5.58 -31.71 40.94
N SER A 50 5.72 -31.86 42.26
CA SER A 50 6.98 -31.54 42.92
C SER A 50 8.09 -32.47 42.43
N SER A 51 9.33 -31.98 42.39
CA SER A 51 10.48 -32.82 42.04
C SER A 51 10.50 -34.09 42.89
N SER A 52 10.36 -33.97 44.22
CA SER A 52 10.34 -35.11 45.14
C SER A 52 9.27 -36.14 44.83
N SER A 53 8.09 -35.71 44.40
CA SER A 53 7.01 -36.62 43.98
C SER A 53 7.40 -37.38 42.72
N LEU A 54 7.99 -36.70 41.73
CA LEU A 54 8.46 -37.33 40.49
C LEU A 54 9.61 -38.31 40.75
N GLN A 55 10.53 -37.99 41.66
CA GLN A 55 11.59 -38.91 42.09
C GLN A 55 11.03 -40.16 42.75
N ALA A 56 10.08 -40.03 43.68
CA ALA A 56 9.46 -41.17 44.35
C ALA A 56 8.78 -42.14 43.37
N VAL A 57 8.07 -41.61 42.36
CA VAL A 57 7.45 -42.43 41.31
C VAL A 57 8.52 -43.12 40.47
N LEU A 58 9.61 -42.42 40.10
CA LEU A 58 10.71 -42.99 39.33
C LEU A 58 11.43 -44.11 40.10
N GLU A 59 11.66 -43.93 41.39
CA GLU A 59 12.25 -44.96 42.27
C GLU A 59 11.34 -46.19 42.38
N ALA A 60 10.03 -45.99 42.50
CA ALA A 60 9.05 -47.07 42.48
C ALA A 60 9.08 -47.83 41.14
N VAL A 61 9.12 -47.10 40.01
CA VAL A 61 9.25 -47.69 38.67
C VAL A 61 10.52 -48.54 38.58
N HIS A 62 11.69 -48.01 38.96
CA HIS A 62 12.96 -48.73 38.90
C HIS A 62 13.01 -49.95 39.82
N THR A 63 12.35 -49.90 40.97
CA THR A 63 12.27 -51.03 41.91
C THR A 63 11.38 -52.15 41.35
N ALA A 64 10.29 -51.79 40.68
CA ALA A 64 9.31 -52.74 40.15
C ALA A 64 9.72 -53.34 38.79
N LEU A 65 10.42 -52.57 37.94
CA LEU A 65 10.75 -52.94 36.55
C LEU A 65 11.42 -54.32 36.39
N PRO A 66 12.39 -54.75 37.24
CA PRO A 66 13.05 -56.04 37.09
C PRO A 66 12.12 -57.25 37.25
N ASN A 67 11.04 -57.10 38.02
CA ASN A 67 10.08 -58.16 38.37
C ASN A 67 8.69 -57.92 37.76
N ALA A 68 8.57 -56.96 36.83
CA ALA A 68 7.29 -56.57 36.26
C ALA A 68 6.73 -57.64 35.30
N ASP A 69 5.44 -57.92 35.42
CA ASP A 69 4.73 -58.84 34.52
C ASP A 69 4.74 -58.33 33.08
N MET A 70 4.66 -59.24 32.11
CA MET A 70 4.77 -58.96 30.67
C MET A 70 3.78 -57.89 30.17
N PHE A 71 2.61 -57.78 30.82
CA PHE A 71 1.55 -56.83 30.47
C PHE A 71 1.82 -55.39 30.93
N VAL A 72 2.43 -55.20 32.12
CA VAL A 72 2.65 -53.87 32.72
C VAL A 72 4.06 -53.33 32.42
N ARG A 73 5.02 -54.22 32.15
CA ARG A 73 6.42 -53.87 31.87
C ARG A 73 6.59 -52.78 30.79
N PRO A 74 5.92 -52.82 29.62
CA PRO A 74 6.07 -51.75 28.62
C PRO A 74 5.63 -50.38 29.15
N ALA A 75 4.59 -50.31 29.98
CA ALA A 75 4.15 -49.04 30.57
C ALA A 75 5.18 -48.49 31.56
N LEU A 76 5.77 -49.36 32.39
CA LEU A 76 6.84 -48.98 33.32
C LEU A 76 8.11 -48.55 32.59
N GLU A 77 8.48 -49.20 31.48
CA GLU A 77 9.63 -48.80 30.65
C GLU A 77 9.42 -47.39 30.06
N HIS A 78 8.22 -47.07 29.55
CA HIS A 78 7.92 -45.72 29.07
C HIS A 78 7.83 -44.68 30.20
N LEU A 79 7.32 -45.03 31.37
CA LEU A 79 7.35 -44.13 32.55
C LEU A 79 8.79 -43.85 33.00
N ALA A 80 9.67 -44.85 32.99
CA ALA A 80 11.09 -44.70 33.28
C ALA A 80 11.81 -43.76 32.29
N GLN A 81 11.27 -43.61 31.07
CA GLN A 81 11.76 -42.65 30.08
C GLN A 81 11.16 -41.24 30.27
N ALA A 82 9.89 -41.13 30.64
CA ALA A 82 9.20 -39.84 30.77
C ALA A 82 9.55 -39.10 32.08
N LEU A 83 9.62 -39.80 33.22
CA LEU A 83 9.82 -39.19 34.54
C LEU A 83 11.17 -38.45 34.66
N PRO A 84 12.32 -38.96 34.14
CA PRO A 84 13.56 -38.18 34.14
C PRO A 84 13.44 -36.85 33.39
N GLN A 85 12.67 -36.80 32.29
CA GLN A 85 12.46 -35.57 31.52
C GLN A 85 11.67 -34.55 32.36
N LEU A 86 10.60 -34.97 33.04
CA LEU A 86 9.84 -34.13 33.96
C LEU A 86 10.69 -33.64 35.15
N ILE A 87 11.52 -34.52 35.71
CA ILE A 87 12.44 -34.18 36.80
C ILE A 87 13.41 -33.08 36.36
N ALA A 88 14.02 -33.21 35.18
CA ALA A 88 14.91 -32.18 34.64
C ALA A 88 14.18 -30.85 34.42
N LEU A 89 12.94 -30.90 33.92
CA LEU A 89 12.11 -29.72 33.72
C LEU A 89 11.64 -29.04 35.01
N SER A 90 11.58 -29.78 36.12
CA SER A 90 11.17 -29.25 37.44
C SER A 90 12.28 -28.47 38.15
N GLN A 91 13.53 -28.58 37.68
CA GLN A 91 14.67 -27.91 38.31
C GLN A 91 14.61 -26.39 38.16
N ARG A 92 15.20 -25.69 39.14
CA ARG A 92 15.43 -24.24 39.10
C ARG A 92 16.92 -23.94 38.92
N TYR A 93 17.20 -22.80 38.30
CA TYR A 93 18.55 -22.40 37.92
C TYR A 93 18.88 -20.99 38.42
N HIS A 94 20.17 -20.73 38.61
CA HIS A 94 20.66 -19.37 38.89
C HIS A 94 20.79 -18.55 37.61
N CYS A 95 21.13 -19.20 36.50
CA CYS A 95 21.28 -18.58 35.19
C CYS A 95 20.63 -19.46 34.12
N VAL A 96 19.87 -18.84 33.21
CA VAL A 96 19.37 -19.46 31.99
C VAL A 96 19.85 -18.63 30.80
N VAL A 97 20.46 -19.28 29.81
CA VAL A 97 20.91 -18.61 28.58
C VAL A 97 20.35 -19.36 27.38
N ASP A 98 19.76 -18.65 26.43
CA ASP A 98 19.11 -19.30 25.27
C ASP A 98 19.04 -18.41 24.02
N ASN A 99 18.95 -19.07 22.87
CA ASN A 99 18.47 -18.49 21.61
C ASN A 99 17.19 -19.25 21.22
N PRO A 100 16.01 -18.82 21.70
CA PRO A 100 14.80 -19.60 21.56
C PRO A 100 14.31 -19.65 20.11
N PRO A 101 13.46 -20.63 19.74
CA PRO A 101 12.89 -20.70 18.40
C PRO A 101 11.95 -19.51 18.12
N TYR A 102 12.07 -18.92 16.92
CA TYR A 102 11.23 -17.81 16.46
C TYR A 102 10.10 -18.35 15.58
N MET A 103 8.88 -18.35 16.09
CA MET A 103 7.73 -18.90 15.38
C MET A 103 6.46 -18.20 15.81
N GLY A 104 5.93 -17.35 14.91
CA GLY A 104 4.64 -16.70 15.12
C GLY A 104 3.49 -17.70 15.18
N GLY A 105 2.43 -17.37 15.94
CA GLY A 105 1.31 -18.27 16.23
C GLY A 105 0.64 -18.92 15.02
N GLY A 106 0.61 -18.25 13.86
CA GLY A 106 0.05 -18.79 12.62
C GLY A 106 0.86 -19.94 12.00
N LYS A 107 2.10 -20.16 12.44
CA LYS A 107 2.98 -21.26 11.98
C LYS A 107 3.01 -22.45 12.94
N MET A 108 2.35 -22.37 14.09
CA MET A 108 2.29 -23.46 15.06
C MET A 108 1.27 -24.51 14.59
N ASN A 109 1.59 -25.80 14.79
CA ASN A 109 0.58 -26.85 14.63
C ASN A 109 -0.54 -26.69 15.68
N LYS A 110 -1.69 -27.34 15.46
CA LYS A 110 -2.86 -27.19 16.32
C LYS A 110 -2.56 -27.51 17.80
N ALA A 111 -1.87 -28.62 18.07
CA ALA A 111 -1.56 -29.06 19.43
C ALA A 111 -0.68 -28.05 20.19
N LEU A 112 0.41 -27.58 19.57
CA LEU A 112 1.29 -26.56 20.13
C LEU A 112 0.55 -25.23 20.30
N GLY A 113 -0.24 -24.83 19.30
CA GLY A 113 -1.05 -23.62 19.32
C GLY A 113 -2.06 -23.60 20.48
N ASP A 114 -2.76 -24.72 20.70
CA ASP A 114 -3.71 -24.87 21.81
C ASP A 114 -3.00 -24.90 23.16
N PHE A 115 -1.84 -25.57 23.25
CA PHE A 115 -1.00 -25.60 24.43
C PHE A 115 -0.50 -24.20 24.83
N VAL A 116 0.04 -23.40 23.91
CA VAL A 116 0.55 -22.05 24.23
C VAL A 116 -0.59 -21.08 24.54
N LYS A 117 -1.77 -21.21 23.92
CA LYS A 117 -2.95 -20.40 24.27
C LYS A 117 -3.39 -20.66 25.70
N LYS A 118 -3.34 -21.92 26.15
CA LYS A 118 -3.72 -22.33 27.51
C LYS A 118 -2.67 -21.91 28.55
N ASN A 119 -1.40 -22.23 28.30
CA ASN A 119 -0.33 -22.13 29.31
C ASN A 119 0.48 -20.82 29.24
N TYR A 120 0.52 -20.17 28.07
CA TYR A 120 1.29 -18.95 27.82
C TYR A 120 0.43 -17.86 27.15
N PRO A 121 -0.76 -17.52 27.68
CA PRO A 121 -1.72 -16.65 26.99
C PRO A 121 -1.17 -15.26 26.64
N ALA A 122 -0.23 -14.73 27.42
CA ALA A 122 0.43 -13.45 27.18
C ALA A 122 1.56 -13.50 26.14
N GLY A 123 2.14 -14.68 25.89
CA GLY A 123 3.26 -14.89 24.95
C GLY A 123 2.87 -15.63 23.67
N LYS A 124 1.65 -16.17 23.59
CA LYS A 124 1.14 -17.00 22.48
C LYS A 124 1.33 -16.45 21.06
N GLY A 125 1.62 -15.16 20.91
CA GLY A 125 1.92 -14.53 19.63
C GLY A 125 3.18 -15.06 18.97
N ASP A 126 4.20 -15.47 19.74
CA ASP A 126 5.45 -16.04 19.22
C ASP A 126 6.12 -16.94 20.27
N LEU A 127 6.66 -18.09 19.85
CA LEU A 127 7.36 -19.01 20.73
C LEU A 127 8.48 -18.35 21.52
N MET A 128 9.22 -17.40 20.95
CA MET A 128 10.32 -16.74 21.68
C MET A 128 9.85 -16.11 23.00
N VAL A 129 8.61 -15.59 23.05
CA VAL A 129 8.04 -14.97 24.26
C VAL A 129 7.48 -16.02 25.23
N CYS A 130 7.03 -17.17 24.72
CA CYS A 130 6.72 -18.34 25.56
C CYS A 130 7.98 -18.84 26.27
N PHE A 131 9.10 -18.94 25.56
CA PHE A 131 10.40 -19.34 26.12
C PHE A 131 10.95 -18.33 27.12
N MET A 132 10.80 -17.02 26.87
CA MET A 132 11.13 -16.00 27.87
C MET A 132 10.37 -16.21 29.19
N GLN A 133 9.05 -16.45 29.13
CA GLN A 133 8.25 -16.75 30.32
C GLN A 133 8.68 -18.04 31.01
N ARG A 134 8.99 -19.07 30.23
CA ARG A 134 9.47 -20.35 30.76
C ARG A 134 10.80 -20.20 31.49
N ALA A 135 11.78 -19.53 30.89
CA ALA A 135 13.08 -19.31 31.49
C ALA A 135 12.97 -18.53 32.80
N ILE A 136 12.18 -17.47 32.85
CA ILE A 136 11.95 -16.69 34.09
C ILE A 136 11.34 -17.57 35.18
N ALA A 137 10.37 -18.43 34.86
CA ALA A 137 9.74 -19.33 35.83
C ALA A 137 10.73 -20.33 36.46
N GLN A 138 11.74 -20.75 35.69
CA GLN A 138 12.80 -21.66 36.14
C GLN A 138 13.89 -20.97 36.98
N LEU A 139 13.90 -19.65 37.13
CA LEU A 139 14.93 -18.98 37.92
C LEU A 139 14.64 -19.02 39.42
N HIS A 140 15.71 -19.15 40.22
CA HIS A 140 15.67 -18.72 41.62
C HIS A 140 15.43 -17.19 41.71
N PRO A 141 14.88 -16.67 42.82
CA PRO A 141 14.85 -15.23 43.06
C PRO A 141 16.26 -14.63 42.95
N GLY A 142 16.41 -13.54 42.19
CA GLY A 142 17.71 -12.92 41.90
C GLY A 142 18.53 -13.62 40.80
N GLY A 143 18.04 -14.73 40.24
CA GLY A 143 18.68 -15.39 39.09
C GLY A 143 18.57 -14.58 37.79
N PHE A 144 19.39 -14.93 36.80
CA PHE A 144 19.54 -14.21 35.54
C PHE A 144 19.03 -15.01 34.35
N VAL A 145 18.32 -14.36 33.43
CA VAL A 145 18.08 -14.91 32.08
C VAL A 145 18.74 -14.03 31.04
N GLY A 146 19.57 -14.62 30.19
CA GLY A 146 20.20 -13.96 29.04
C GLY A 146 19.68 -14.57 27.73
N MET A 147 19.10 -13.76 26.84
CA MET A 147 18.56 -14.28 25.57
C MET A 147 18.80 -13.34 24.40
N ILE A 148 18.85 -13.91 23.19
CA ILE A 148 18.76 -13.17 21.93
C ILE A 148 17.42 -13.46 21.24
N ASN A 149 16.63 -12.42 20.96
CA ASN A 149 15.30 -12.50 20.36
C ASN A 149 15.10 -11.45 19.26
N LEU A 150 13.96 -11.52 18.55
CA LEU A 150 13.46 -10.43 17.72
C LEU A 150 12.90 -9.28 18.59
N PRO A 151 12.98 -8.01 18.17
CA PRO A 151 12.57 -6.85 18.99
C PRO A 151 11.05 -6.69 19.16
N SER A 152 10.21 -7.46 18.47
CA SER A 152 8.76 -7.21 18.41
C SER A 152 8.09 -7.17 19.79
N TRP A 153 8.51 -8.03 20.73
CA TRP A 153 7.99 -8.08 22.10
C TRP A 153 8.16 -6.78 22.87
N MET A 154 9.14 -5.95 22.50
CA MET A 154 9.38 -4.65 23.14
C MET A 154 8.32 -3.61 22.80
N PHE A 155 7.55 -3.77 21.71
CA PHE A 155 6.71 -2.68 21.17
C PHE A 155 5.27 -3.11 20.88
N ILE A 156 5.07 -4.18 20.10
CA ILE A 156 3.77 -4.43 19.46
C ILE A 156 2.69 -4.82 20.48
N SER A 157 1.44 -4.48 20.18
CA SER A 157 0.29 -4.67 21.08
C SER A 157 0.02 -6.12 21.44
N SER A 158 0.35 -7.08 20.56
CA SER A 158 0.17 -8.52 20.83
C SER A 158 0.96 -9.02 22.04
N PHE A 159 2.01 -8.29 22.46
CA PHE A 159 2.83 -8.60 23.63
C PHE A 159 2.67 -7.62 24.79
N GLU A 160 1.67 -6.72 24.74
CA GLU A 160 1.41 -5.75 25.81
C GLU A 160 1.13 -6.43 27.16
N ALA A 161 0.31 -7.49 27.16
CA ALA A 161 0.00 -8.25 28.38
C ALA A 161 1.27 -8.88 28.98
N TYR A 162 2.16 -9.40 28.13
CA TYR A 162 3.45 -9.94 28.57
C TYR A 162 4.34 -8.84 29.15
N ARG A 163 4.50 -7.70 28.45
CA ARG A 163 5.29 -6.57 28.96
C ARG A 163 4.82 -6.09 30.32
N LYS A 164 3.49 -5.91 30.51
CA LYS A 164 2.91 -5.53 31.81
C LYS A 164 3.32 -6.49 32.93
N LYS A 165 3.24 -7.80 32.69
CA LYS A 165 3.61 -8.83 33.66
C LYS A 165 5.13 -8.86 33.92
N MET A 166 5.92 -8.86 32.85
CA MET A 166 7.39 -8.91 32.91
C MET A 166 7.94 -7.71 33.69
N LEU A 167 7.49 -6.48 33.37
CA LEU A 167 7.95 -5.26 34.05
C LEU A 167 7.61 -5.21 35.55
N GLN A 168 6.63 -5.98 36.02
CA GLN A 168 6.26 -6.07 37.44
C GLN A 168 7.03 -7.16 38.21
N GLN A 169 7.56 -8.17 37.51
CA GLN A 169 8.11 -9.37 38.12
C GLN A 169 9.63 -9.47 37.97
N THR A 170 10.19 -8.84 36.94
CA THR A 170 11.61 -8.90 36.61
C THR A 170 12.22 -7.50 36.51
N LEU A 171 13.55 -7.42 36.59
CA LEU A 171 14.33 -6.22 36.35
C LEU A 171 15.15 -6.41 35.07
N ILE A 172 15.02 -5.50 34.12
CA ILE A 172 15.91 -5.43 32.96
C ILE A 172 17.26 -4.88 33.43
N ASP A 173 18.29 -5.73 33.45
CA ASP A 173 19.65 -5.31 33.83
C ASP A 173 20.39 -4.69 32.65
N THR A 174 20.41 -5.40 31.52
CA THR A 174 21.03 -4.93 30.28
C THR A 174 20.21 -5.28 29.04
N LEU A 175 20.26 -4.43 28.01
CA LEU A 175 19.65 -4.71 26.70
C LEU A 175 20.50 -4.09 25.57
N LEU A 176 20.91 -4.94 24.63
CA LEU A 176 21.56 -4.57 23.38
C LEU A 176 20.52 -4.65 22.24
N HIS A 177 20.23 -3.52 21.62
CA HIS A 177 19.39 -3.42 20.44
C HIS A 177 20.29 -3.36 19.20
N LEU A 178 20.45 -4.52 18.55
CA LEU A 178 21.50 -4.77 17.56
C LEU A 178 21.15 -4.21 16.16
N GLY A 179 19.85 -4.03 15.88
CA GLY A 179 19.38 -3.68 14.53
C GLY A 179 19.39 -4.90 13.61
N ARG A 180 19.34 -4.67 12.30
CA ARG A 180 19.32 -5.74 11.27
C ARG A 180 20.74 -6.09 10.82
N GLY A 181 20.99 -7.38 10.57
CA GLY A 181 22.28 -7.84 10.04
C GLY A 181 22.91 -9.00 10.78
N ILE A 182 22.48 -9.29 12.03
CA ILE A 182 23.03 -10.40 12.83
C ILE A 182 22.72 -11.74 12.19
N PHE A 183 21.51 -11.92 11.66
CA PHE A 183 21.10 -13.11 10.92
C PHE A 183 20.78 -12.77 9.45
N GLY A 184 21.55 -11.85 8.84
CA GLY A 184 21.34 -11.36 7.47
C GLY A 184 20.29 -10.26 7.38
N SER A 185 19.46 -10.26 6.33
CA SER A 185 18.38 -9.28 6.13
C SER A 185 17.12 -9.57 6.97
N ASP A 186 17.33 -9.89 8.25
CA ASP A 186 16.31 -10.28 9.24
C ASP A 186 15.37 -9.11 9.66
N PHE A 187 14.54 -9.31 10.68
CA PHE A 187 13.65 -8.28 11.26
C PHE A 187 14.32 -7.50 12.42
N GLY A 188 15.64 -7.59 12.52
CA GLY A 188 16.44 -7.06 13.62
C GLY A 188 16.54 -8.02 14.80
N SER A 189 17.51 -7.78 15.68
CA SER A 189 17.73 -8.59 16.89
C SER A 189 17.96 -7.74 18.14
N VAL A 190 17.62 -8.32 19.29
CA VAL A 190 17.88 -7.78 20.62
C VAL A 190 18.48 -8.87 21.49
N ALA A 191 19.54 -8.55 22.22
CA ALA A 191 20.06 -9.39 23.28
C ALA A 191 19.83 -8.70 24.63
N PHE A 192 19.42 -9.43 25.66
CA PHE A 192 19.08 -8.82 26.94
C PHE A 192 19.37 -9.75 28.11
N THR A 193 19.53 -9.16 29.28
CA THR A 193 19.62 -9.85 30.56
C THR A 193 18.53 -9.34 31.50
N PHE A 194 17.69 -10.24 32.00
CA PHE A 194 16.75 -9.94 33.09
C PHE A 194 17.18 -10.60 34.39
N ILE A 195 16.83 -9.97 35.50
CA ILE A 195 16.97 -10.51 36.84
C ILE A 195 15.57 -10.89 37.35
N ASN A 196 15.41 -12.09 37.91
CA ASN A 196 14.17 -12.57 38.50
C ASN A 196 13.91 -11.91 39.87
N GLN A 197 13.66 -10.61 39.83
CA GLN A 197 13.32 -9.80 40.98
C GLN A 197 12.50 -8.59 40.52
N LYS A 198 11.67 -8.06 41.41
CA LYS A 198 10.98 -6.80 41.17
C LYS A 198 11.99 -5.66 41.02
N SER A 199 11.62 -4.62 40.27
CA SER A 199 12.44 -3.41 40.20
C SER A 199 12.66 -2.83 41.60
N ASN A 200 13.92 -2.50 41.89
CA ASN A 200 14.40 -2.05 43.19
C ASN A 200 14.95 -0.60 43.14
N GLY A 201 14.56 0.16 42.11
CA GLY A 201 15.09 1.51 41.88
C GLY A 201 16.49 1.53 41.24
N LYS A 202 17.00 0.39 40.75
CA LYS A 202 18.19 0.35 39.90
C LYS A 202 17.82 0.72 38.45
N GLN A 203 18.67 1.50 37.79
CA GLN A 203 18.56 1.76 36.35
C GLN A 203 19.07 0.57 35.54
N GLY A 204 18.37 0.24 34.46
CA GLY A 204 18.87 -0.68 33.44
C GLY A 204 19.84 0.02 32.49
N VAL A 205 20.75 -0.75 31.87
CA VAL A 205 21.69 -0.24 30.87
C VAL A 205 21.28 -0.72 29.48
N TYR A 206 21.07 0.21 28.57
CA TYR A 206 20.59 -0.08 27.21
C TYR A 206 21.59 0.44 26.19
N ARG A 207 21.79 -0.32 25.10
CA ARG A 207 22.63 0.12 23.98
C ARG A 207 21.94 -0.05 22.64
N ARG A 208 21.90 0.99 21.83
CA ARG A 208 21.35 0.97 20.48
C ARG A 208 22.47 1.02 19.45
N LEU A 209 22.68 -0.06 18.70
CA LEU A 209 23.82 -0.18 17.77
C LEU A 209 23.45 0.18 16.31
N PHE A 210 22.40 0.98 16.13
CA PHE A 210 21.92 1.44 14.83
C PHE A 210 21.19 2.78 14.93
N GLU A 211 21.22 3.56 13.85
CA GLU A 211 20.45 4.80 13.73
C GLU A 211 19.04 4.52 13.20
N LYS A 212 18.92 3.81 12.07
CA LYS A 212 17.65 3.55 11.38
C LYS A 212 17.26 2.08 11.48
N HIS A 213 16.01 1.81 11.84
CA HIS A 213 15.52 0.43 12.05
C HIS A 213 15.62 -0.47 10.81
N VAL A 214 15.48 0.10 9.61
CA VAL A 214 15.56 -0.63 8.34
C VAL A 214 16.99 -0.87 7.85
N GLN A 215 18.00 -0.27 8.50
CA GLN A 215 19.40 -0.36 8.08
C GLN A 215 19.95 -1.76 8.35
N VAL A 216 20.39 -2.44 7.30
CA VAL A 216 21.11 -3.72 7.39
C VAL A 216 22.61 -3.42 7.44
N ARG A 217 23.31 -3.91 8.47
CA ARG A 217 24.77 -3.73 8.66
C ARG A 217 25.47 -5.09 8.66
N SER A 218 26.77 -5.13 8.37
CA SER A 218 27.59 -6.32 8.57
C SER A 218 27.81 -6.59 10.06
N VAL A 219 28.09 -7.85 10.41
CA VAL A 219 28.40 -8.25 11.79
C VAL A 219 29.61 -7.46 12.34
N ASP A 220 30.68 -7.32 11.56
CA ASP A 220 31.88 -6.55 11.95
C ASP A 220 31.57 -5.10 12.29
N LYS A 221 30.62 -4.48 11.56
CA LYS A 221 30.22 -3.10 11.85
C LYS A 221 29.42 -3.01 13.16
N ILE A 222 28.56 -3.99 13.43
CA ILE A 222 27.81 -4.05 14.69
C ILE A 222 28.77 -4.31 15.86
N GLU A 223 29.75 -5.19 15.69
CA GLU A 223 30.80 -5.44 16.67
C GLU A 223 31.62 -4.17 16.97
N ALA A 224 32.06 -3.45 15.93
CA ALA A 224 32.80 -2.19 16.12
C ALA A 224 32.00 -1.16 16.94
N LEU A 225 30.68 -1.05 16.70
CA LEU A 225 29.80 -0.17 17.47
C LEU A 225 29.58 -0.67 18.90
N PHE A 226 29.53 -1.98 19.10
CA PHE A 226 29.49 -2.56 20.43
C PHE A 226 30.79 -2.27 21.20
N LEU A 227 31.96 -2.37 20.57
CA LEU A 227 33.25 -2.11 21.22
C LEU A 227 33.45 -0.63 21.55
N ASP A 228 32.84 0.29 20.80
CA ASP A 228 32.72 1.69 21.20
C ASP A 228 31.72 1.86 22.35
N LYS A 229 32.22 1.85 23.59
CA LYS A 229 31.40 1.94 24.81
C LYS A 229 30.52 3.19 24.89
N SER A 230 30.86 4.26 24.17
CA SER A 230 30.09 5.51 24.16
C SER A 230 28.89 5.45 23.21
N TYR A 231 28.96 4.60 22.18
CA TYR A 231 27.94 4.56 21.14
C TYR A 231 26.60 4.06 21.66
N GLY A 232 25.57 4.89 21.46
CA GLY A 232 24.17 4.56 21.70
C GLY A 232 23.88 4.10 23.13
N HIS A 233 24.60 4.59 24.13
CA HIS A 233 24.45 4.23 25.54
C HIS A 233 23.30 5.01 26.20
N TYR A 234 22.42 4.29 26.91
CA TYR A 234 21.31 4.87 27.67
C TYR A 234 21.17 4.20 29.04
N GLN A 235 20.75 4.98 30.03
CA GLN A 235 20.39 4.51 31.36
C GLN A 235 19.03 5.06 31.72
N THR A 236 18.10 4.19 32.14
CA THR A 236 16.77 4.62 32.55
C THR A 236 16.16 3.66 33.57
N TYR A 237 15.18 4.17 34.31
CA TYR A 237 14.38 3.37 35.23
C TYR A 237 13.33 2.60 34.45
N GLN A 238 13.18 1.31 34.76
CA GLN A 238 12.17 0.46 34.14
C GLN A 238 10.74 1.00 34.33
N GLN A 239 10.48 1.68 35.46
CA GLN A 239 9.22 2.34 35.77
C GLN A 239 8.84 3.44 34.76
N SER A 240 9.82 4.02 34.07
CA SER A 240 9.56 5.03 33.03
C SER A 240 8.70 4.49 31.90
N PHE A 241 8.79 3.20 31.58
CA PHE A 241 7.99 2.57 30.53
C PHE A 241 6.49 2.52 30.87
N ASP A 242 6.12 2.60 32.15
CA ASP A 242 4.71 2.63 32.57
C ASP A 242 3.98 3.90 32.09
N LYS A 243 4.72 4.98 31.83
CA LYS A 243 4.18 6.25 31.33
C LYS A 243 3.76 6.18 29.86
N ILE A 244 4.28 5.22 29.09
CA ILE A 244 4.01 5.10 27.65
C ILE A 244 2.83 4.13 27.43
N PRO A 245 1.79 4.50 26.65
CA PRO A 245 0.69 3.59 26.32
C PRO A 245 1.18 2.27 25.70
N GLY A 246 0.66 1.15 26.19
CA GLY A 246 1.11 -0.19 25.78
C GLY A 246 2.46 -0.62 26.40
N LYS A 247 3.06 0.22 27.24
CA LYS A 247 4.35 0.03 27.92
C LYS A 247 5.49 -0.47 27.02
N PRO A 248 5.72 0.14 25.83
CA PRO A 248 6.86 -0.22 25.00
C PRO A 248 8.19 0.08 25.73
N ILE A 249 9.23 -0.70 25.43
CA ILE A 249 10.56 -0.53 26.02
C ILE A 249 11.34 0.57 25.27
N GLY A 250 10.87 1.81 25.43
CA GLY A 250 11.44 3.02 24.85
C GLY A 250 12.55 3.64 25.69
N TYR A 251 13.69 2.96 25.82
CA TYR A 251 14.77 3.39 26.72
C TYR A 251 15.48 4.69 26.31
N TRP A 252 15.28 5.15 25.08
CA TRP A 252 15.85 6.40 24.54
C TRP A 252 14.92 7.60 24.68
N VAL A 253 13.73 7.43 25.27
CA VAL A 253 12.72 8.48 25.39
C VAL A 253 13.11 9.43 26.51
N SER A 254 13.07 10.74 26.23
CA SER A 254 13.39 11.79 27.19
C SER A 254 12.31 11.92 28.28
N GLU A 255 12.67 12.51 29.42
CA GLU A 255 11.71 12.76 30.50
C GLU A 255 10.62 13.77 30.07
N LYS A 256 10.93 14.71 29.16
CA LYS A 256 9.93 15.61 28.56
C LYS A 256 8.87 14.81 27.81
N VAL A 257 9.27 13.91 26.91
CA VAL A 257 8.33 13.06 26.15
C VAL A 257 7.54 12.11 27.06
N LEU A 258 8.18 11.55 28.09
CA LEU A 258 7.48 10.74 29.10
C LEU A 258 6.43 11.56 29.86
N SER A 259 6.74 12.82 30.21
CA SER A 259 5.80 13.74 30.85
C SER A 259 4.62 14.08 29.94
N ILE A 260 4.88 14.28 28.64
CA ILE A 260 3.82 14.50 27.63
C ILE A 260 2.84 13.33 27.61
N PHE A 261 3.32 12.07 27.56
CA PHE A 261 2.41 10.92 27.61
C PHE A 261 1.61 10.80 28.91
N ALA A 262 2.20 11.22 30.03
CA ALA A 262 1.58 11.10 31.35
C ALA A 262 0.51 12.16 31.63
N HIS A 263 0.72 13.40 31.17
CA HIS A 263 -0.10 14.55 31.57
C HIS A 263 -1.02 15.07 30.46
N ASN A 264 -0.69 14.83 29.20
CA ASN A 264 -1.49 15.34 28.10
C ASN A 264 -2.70 14.44 27.80
N LYS A 265 -3.76 15.05 27.26
CA LYS A 265 -4.88 14.33 26.65
C LYS A 265 -4.40 13.53 25.45
N LYS A 266 -5.17 12.52 25.04
CA LYS A 266 -4.86 11.64 23.91
C LYS A 266 -5.83 11.88 22.77
N ILE A 267 -5.48 11.44 21.56
CA ILE A 267 -6.40 11.47 20.40
C ILE A 267 -7.73 10.78 20.70
N ALA A 268 -7.75 9.75 21.55
CA ALA A 268 -8.98 9.12 22.02
C ALA A 268 -9.97 10.08 22.73
N ASP A 269 -9.49 11.21 23.28
CA ASP A 269 -10.31 12.23 23.94
C ASP A 269 -10.88 13.25 22.93
N LEU A 270 -10.39 13.24 21.69
CA LEU A 270 -10.74 14.18 20.61
C LEU A 270 -11.58 13.52 19.50
N ALA A 271 -11.31 12.24 19.23
CA ALA A 271 -11.86 11.53 18.09
C ALA A 271 -11.99 10.04 18.33
N GLU A 272 -12.95 9.42 17.64
CA GLU A 272 -13.02 7.98 17.49
C GLU A 272 -12.18 7.51 16.30
N THR A 273 -11.16 6.71 16.56
CA THR A 273 -10.34 6.08 15.50
C THR A 273 -10.93 4.73 15.11
N LYS A 274 -11.29 4.54 13.84
CA LYS A 274 -11.92 3.31 13.34
C LYS A 274 -11.23 2.78 12.09
N SER A 275 -11.26 1.47 11.91
CA SER A 275 -11.04 0.81 10.61
C SER A 275 -12.39 0.54 9.96
N GLY A 276 -12.45 0.59 8.64
CA GLY A 276 -13.71 0.43 7.90
C GLY A 276 -13.83 -0.91 7.19
N LEU A 277 -14.39 -0.84 5.99
CA LEU A 277 -14.81 -1.98 5.17
C LEU A 277 -13.63 -2.86 4.73
N SER A 278 -13.84 -4.17 4.76
CA SER A 278 -13.06 -5.17 4.02
C SER A 278 -14.03 -5.94 3.12
N THR A 279 -13.99 -5.67 1.81
CA THR A 279 -14.90 -6.28 0.81
C THR A 279 -14.64 -7.76 0.59
N THR A 280 -13.45 -8.26 0.95
CA THR A 280 -12.92 -9.61 0.64
C THR A 280 -12.73 -9.96 -0.83
N ASP A 281 -13.42 -9.27 -1.74
CA ASP A 281 -13.27 -9.36 -3.17
C ASP A 281 -13.17 -7.97 -3.81
N ASN A 282 -11.93 -7.48 -3.94
CA ASN A 282 -11.68 -6.18 -4.54
C ASN A 282 -11.98 -6.16 -6.05
N GLU A 283 -11.85 -7.28 -6.75
CA GLU A 283 -12.07 -7.31 -8.21
C GLU A 283 -13.56 -7.28 -8.53
N GLN A 284 -14.42 -7.82 -7.66
CA GLN A 284 -15.87 -7.71 -7.82
C GLN A 284 -16.40 -6.33 -7.42
N PHE A 285 -16.00 -5.81 -6.25
CA PHE A 285 -16.71 -4.68 -5.62
C PHE A 285 -16.01 -3.33 -5.73
N LEU A 286 -14.74 -3.28 -6.13
CA LEU A 286 -14.03 -2.00 -6.27
C LEU A 286 -13.75 -1.70 -7.73
N ARG A 287 -13.88 -0.42 -8.08
CA ARG A 287 -13.51 0.13 -9.39
C ARG A 287 -12.69 1.39 -9.19
N ARG A 288 -11.77 1.68 -10.11
CA ARG A 288 -11.30 3.08 -10.22
C ARG A 288 -12.46 3.92 -10.73
N TRP A 289 -12.50 5.19 -10.33
CA TRP A 289 -13.61 6.08 -10.72
C TRP A 289 -13.79 6.18 -12.24
N SER A 290 -12.70 6.04 -13.01
CA SER A 290 -12.71 6.09 -14.47
C SER A 290 -13.19 4.80 -15.13
N GLU A 291 -13.53 3.77 -14.36
CA GLU A 291 -14.06 2.51 -14.86
C GLU A 291 -15.58 2.46 -14.76
N VAL A 292 -16.20 3.27 -13.90
CA VAL A 292 -17.63 3.16 -13.62
C VAL A 292 -18.47 3.98 -14.59
N PHE A 293 -19.73 3.61 -14.76
CA PHE A 293 -20.70 4.54 -15.33
C PHE A 293 -20.90 5.73 -14.37
N PHE A 294 -20.29 6.87 -14.67
CA PHE A 294 -20.15 7.98 -13.71
C PHE A 294 -21.50 8.51 -13.22
N SER A 295 -22.54 8.47 -14.06
CA SER A 295 -23.90 8.85 -13.66
C SER A 295 -24.54 7.91 -12.62
N ASP A 296 -24.01 6.69 -12.42
CA ASP A 296 -24.41 5.76 -11.35
C ASP A 296 -23.54 5.91 -10.07
N ALA A 297 -22.74 6.98 -9.98
CA ALA A 297 -21.98 7.33 -8.80
C ALA A 297 -22.68 8.39 -7.93
N ASN A 298 -22.48 8.32 -6.61
CA ASN A 298 -22.90 9.33 -5.65
C ASN A 298 -21.72 9.75 -4.77
N LEU A 299 -21.27 11.00 -4.93
CA LEU A 299 -20.10 11.54 -4.24
C LEU A 299 -20.44 12.33 -2.96
N SER A 300 -21.72 12.59 -2.67
CA SER A 300 -22.13 13.61 -1.69
C SER A 300 -23.06 13.12 -0.59
N SER A 301 -23.41 11.83 -0.57
CA SER A 301 -24.21 11.25 0.51
C SER A 301 -23.56 11.56 1.86
N SER A 302 -24.35 12.01 2.83
CA SER A 302 -23.86 12.35 4.17
C SER A 302 -24.16 11.25 5.20
N ASN A 303 -25.04 10.31 4.85
CA ASN A 303 -25.49 9.22 5.72
C ASN A 303 -26.03 8.05 4.87
N LYS A 304 -26.39 6.97 5.58
CA LYS A 304 -26.93 5.73 5.00
C LYS A 304 -28.27 5.96 4.29
N GLU A 305 -29.15 6.77 4.87
CA GLU A 305 -30.48 7.03 4.31
C GLU A 305 -30.39 7.75 2.97
N GLU A 306 -29.55 8.77 2.85
CA GLU A 306 -29.26 9.47 1.60
C GLU A 306 -28.65 8.53 0.55
N ALA A 307 -27.70 7.68 0.96
CA ALA A 307 -27.09 6.70 0.06
C ALA A 307 -28.13 5.74 -0.53
N ILE A 308 -29.02 5.17 0.31
CA ILE A 308 -30.12 4.31 -0.14
C ILE A 308 -31.08 5.08 -1.05
N ASN A 309 -31.51 6.28 -0.66
CA ASN A 309 -32.47 7.08 -1.42
C ASN A 309 -31.93 7.50 -2.79
N SER A 310 -30.60 7.62 -2.93
CA SER A 310 -29.99 7.98 -4.21
C SER A 310 -30.12 6.90 -5.29
N GLN A 311 -30.37 5.64 -4.90
CA GLN A 311 -30.44 4.47 -5.79
C GLN A 311 -29.17 4.24 -6.64
N LYS A 312 -28.07 4.93 -6.30
CA LYS A 312 -26.78 4.80 -6.98
C LYS A 312 -26.05 3.56 -6.54
N LYS A 313 -25.17 3.06 -7.40
CA LYS A 313 -24.35 1.88 -7.13
C LYS A 313 -22.98 2.23 -6.55
N TRP A 314 -22.33 3.24 -7.11
CA TRP A 314 -20.93 3.53 -6.82
C TRP A 314 -20.76 4.67 -5.83
N PHE A 315 -20.00 4.44 -4.77
CA PHE A 315 -19.72 5.45 -3.74
C PHE A 315 -18.20 5.59 -3.53
N PRO A 316 -17.68 6.80 -3.26
CA PRO A 316 -16.27 7.01 -2.95
C PRO A 316 -15.73 6.07 -1.89
N TYR A 317 -14.55 5.50 -2.16
CA TYR A 317 -13.90 4.51 -1.31
C TYR A 317 -12.47 4.92 -0.98
N SER A 318 -12.26 5.35 0.27
CA SER A 318 -10.96 5.80 0.77
C SER A 318 -10.07 4.62 1.09
N LYS A 319 -8.92 4.54 0.40
CA LYS A 319 -7.92 3.48 0.56
C LYS A 319 -6.58 4.06 1.03
N GLY A 320 -5.80 3.25 1.78
CA GLY A 320 -4.55 3.71 2.37
C GLY A 320 -3.58 4.31 1.35
N GLY A 321 -3.42 3.68 0.18
CA GLY A 321 -2.66 4.23 -0.95
C GLY A 321 -1.17 4.50 -0.64
N PRO A 322 -0.44 5.14 -1.58
CA PRO A 322 0.94 5.58 -1.35
C PRO A 322 1.02 6.72 -0.32
N CYS A 323 2.24 6.97 0.19
CA CYS A 323 2.51 8.07 1.11
C CYS A 323 2.17 9.42 0.47
N ARG A 324 1.16 10.10 1.04
CA ARG A 324 0.69 11.43 0.62
C ARG A 324 0.05 12.12 1.82
N LYS A 325 0.47 13.34 2.11
CA LYS A 325 -0.08 14.17 3.18
C LYS A 325 -1.22 15.04 2.67
N TRP A 326 -2.05 15.50 3.60
CA TRP A 326 -3.06 16.56 3.48
C TRP A 326 -4.31 16.20 2.67
N TYR A 327 -4.18 15.80 1.41
CA TYR A 327 -5.33 15.49 0.53
C TYR A 327 -4.94 14.52 -0.60
N GLY A 328 -5.87 13.67 -1.05
CA GLY A 328 -5.70 12.77 -2.20
C GLY A 328 -5.86 11.28 -1.87
N ASN A 329 -5.36 10.40 -2.75
CA ASN A 329 -5.65 8.94 -2.76
C ASN A 329 -7.14 8.61 -2.99
N ASN A 330 -7.84 9.55 -3.61
CA ASN A 330 -9.25 9.50 -3.99
C ASN A 330 -9.35 8.85 -5.38
N GLU A 331 -9.16 7.54 -5.47
CA GLU A 331 -9.08 6.82 -6.77
C GLU A 331 -10.18 5.79 -6.98
N PHE A 332 -10.79 5.28 -5.90
CA PHE A 332 -11.64 4.10 -5.93
C PHE A 332 -13.07 4.42 -5.56
N PHE A 333 -14.01 3.73 -6.20
CA PHE A 333 -15.39 3.58 -5.78
C PHE A 333 -15.66 2.14 -5.34
N VAL A 334 -16.64 1.96 -4.46
CA VAL A 334 -17.16 0.66 -4.02
C VAL A 334 -18.62 0.52 -4.43
N ASN A 335 -19.02 -0.67 -4.86
CA ASN A 335 -20.44 -1.01 -5.00
C ASN A 335 -21.07 -1.04 -3.59
N TRP A 336 -21.84 -0.01 -3.27
CA TRP A 336 -22.61 0.10 -2.03
C TRP A 336 -24.10 0.27 -2.29
N LYS A 337 -24.58 -0.20 -3.46
CA LYS A 337 -26.00 -0.19 -3.81
C LYS A 337 -26.81 -0.91 -2.74
N ASN A 338 -27.98 -0.36 -2.41
CA ASN A 338 -28.89 -0.95 -1.42
C ASN A 338 -28.18 -1.28 -0.10
N ASP A 339 -27.35 -0.35 0.40
CA ASP A 339 -26.54 -0.53 1.61
C ASP A 339 -25.55 -1.71 1.55
N GLY A 340 -24.92 -1.89 0.39
CA GLY A 340 -23.89 -2.90 0.15
C GLY A 340 -24.43 -4.32 0.15
N GLN A 341 -25.68 -4.53 -0.29
CA GLN A 341 -26.33 -5.85 -0.30
C GLN A 341 -25.46 -6.92 -0.98
N ASP A 342 -24.91 -6.64 -2.16
CA ASP A 342 -24.06 -7.58 -2.90
C ASP A 342 -22.78 -7.94 -2.11
N VAL A 343 -22.19 -6.96 -1.42
CA VAL A 343 -21.00 -7.16 -0.57
C VAL A 343 -21.35 -8.05 0.63
N ARG A 344 -22.50 -7.79 1.26
CA ARG A 344 -23.01 -8.59 2.40
C ARG A 344 -23.26 -10.04 1.99
N ASP A 345 -23.94 -10.25 0.87
CA ASP A 345 -24.26 -11.60 0.37
C ASP A 345 -22.99 -12.37 0.00
N CYS A 346 -22.02 -11.71 -0.62
CA CYS A 346 -20.72 -12.31 -0.94
C CYS A 346 -19.90 -12.67 0.31
N ILE A 347 -19.94 -11.86 1.36
CA ILE A 347 -19.30 -12.20 2.63
C ILE A 347 -20.05 -13.36 3.30
N ALA A 348 -21.38 -13.38 3.24
CA ALA A 348 -22.20 -14.41 3.87
C ALA A 348 -22.06 -15.78 3.20
N SER A 349 -21.76 -15.83 1.90
CA SER A 349 -21.74 -17.07 1.10
C SER A 349 -20.58 -18.03 1.40
N ASP A 350 -19.46 -17.56 1.97
CA ASP A 350 -18.29 -18.40 2.28
C ASP A 350 -17.78 -18.14 3.72
N PRO A 351 -17.73 -19.17 4.60
CA PRO A 351 -17.16 -19.04 5.93
C PRO A 351 -15.74 -18.45 5.96
N LYS A 352 -14.91 -18.68 4.92
CA LYS A 352 -13.58 -18.04 4.81
C LYS A 352 -13.69 -16.54 4.56
N LYS A 353 -14.64 -16.11 3.72
CA LYS A 353 -14.94 -14.69 3.50
C LYS A 353 -15.55 -14.07 4.74
N GLN A 354 -16.34 -14.77 5.55
CA GLN A 354 -16.82 -14.26 6.86
C GLN A 354 -15.67 -13.98 7.84
N VAL A 355 -14.58 -14.76 7.81
CA VAL A 355 -13.41 -14.53 8.68
C VAL A 355 -12.61 -13.30 8.23
N GLY A 356 -12.46 -13.09 6.92
CA GLY A 356 -11.71 -11.96 6.34
C GLY A 356 -12.52 -10.69 6.08
N GLY A 357 -13.83 -10.84 5.94
CA GLY A 357 -14.81 -9.82 5.58
C GLY A 357 -15.33 -9.13 6.81
N ARG A 358 -15.26 -7.80 6.77
CA ARG A 358 -15.60 -6.96 7.91
C ARG A 358 -16.33 -5.75 7.38
N ILE A 359 -17.65 -5.81 7.47
CA ILE A 359 -18.49 -4.62 7.42
C ILE A 359 -18.63 -4.18 8.88
N VAL A 360 -17.90 -3.13 9.24
CA VAL A 360 -17.79 -2.64 10.62
C VAL A 360 -17.82 -1.13 10.62
N ASN A 361 -18.24 -0.56 11.75
CA ASN A 361 -18.28 0.89 11.97
C ASN A 361 -19.12 1.63 10.91
N GLU A 362 -20.20 1.00 10.43
CA GLU A 362 -21.08 1.53 9.37
C GLU A 362 -21.69 2.90 9.71
N ASN A 363 -21.94 3.16 11.00
CA ASN A 363 -22.38 4.48 11.49
C ASN A 363 -21.38 5.62 11.21
N HIS A 364 -20.18 5.29 10.74
CA HIS A 364 -19.16 6.24 10.32
C HIS A 364 -18.99 6.36 8.80
N TYR A 365 -19.71 5.55 8.01
CA TYR A 365 -19.66 5.68 6.56
C TYR A 365 -20.23 7.04 6.16
N PHE A 366 -19.72 7.58 5.05
CA PHE A 366 -20.09 8.88 4.49
C PHE A 366 -19.69 10.09 5.33
N ARG A 367 -19.13 9.90 6.53
CA ARG A 367 -18.68 10.99 7.39
C ARG A 367 -17.29 11.49 7.01
N ARG A 368 -17.13 12.80 7.20
CA ARG A 368 -15.86 13.50 7.14
C ARG A 368 -14.93 13.09 8.31
N GLY A 369 -13.63 13.14 8.10
CA GLY A 369 -12.65 12.86 9.16
C GLY A 369 -11.20 12.91 8.68
N VAL A 370 -10.28 12.51 9.56
CA VAL A 370 -8.84 12.48 9.24
C VAL A 370 -8.37 11.04 9.06
N GLY A 371 -8.08 10.65 7.82
CA GLY A 371 -7.64 9.31 7.44
C GLY A 371 -6.13 9.18 7.31
N TRP A 372 -5.59 7.97 7.49
CA TRP A 372 -4.17 7.67 7.24
C TRP A 372 -3.99 6.24 6.76
N SER A 373 -2.84 5.93 6.17
CA SER A 373 -2.51 4.58 5.70
C SER A 373 -2.03 3.72 6.87
N ASP A 374 -2.75 2.63 7.21
CA ASP A 374 -2.30 1.69 8.26
C ASP A 374 -1.00 1.01 7.85
N LEU A 375 -0.94 0.51 6.62
CA LEU A 375 0.24 -0.17 6.09
C LEU A 375 1.15 0.82 5.35
N THR A 376 2.27 1.20 5.94
CA THR A 376 3.25 2.08 5.31
C THR A 376 4.68 1.72 5.70
N SER A 377 5.59 1.73 4.73
CA SER A 377 7.05 1.70 4.95
C SER A 377 7.66 3.10 5.08
N GLY A 378 6.86 4.13 4.80
CA GLY A 378 7.24 5.53 4.87
C GLY A 378 6.87 6.19 6.20
N GLN A 379 6.68 7.50 6.16
CA GLN A 379 6.17 8.28 7.28
C GLN A 379 4.66 8.06 7.45
N VAL A 380 4.17 8.26 8.68
CA VAL A 380 2.74 8.48 8.92
C VAL A 380 2.35 9.71 8.11
N SER A 381 1.34 9.53 7.26
CA SER A 381 0.80 10.57 6.41
C SER A 381 -0.72 10.56 6.51
N ALA A 382 -1.25 11.63 7.09
CA ALA A 382 -2.66 11.84 7.30
C ALA A 382 -3.23 12.74 6.19
N ARG A 383 -4.46 12.45 5.80
CA ARG A 383 -5.21 13.15 4.75
C ARG A 383 -6.61 13.46 5.26
N LEU A 384 -7.19 14.52 4.73
CA LEU A 384 -8.60 14.78 4.90
C LEU A 384 -9.42 13.76 4.11
N GLN A 385 -10.34 13.08 4.80
CA GLN A 385 -11.42 12.34 4.17
C GLN A 385 -12.65 13.24 4.06
N GLN A 386 -13.23 13.30 2.86
CA GLN A 386 -14.43 14.08 2.58
C GLN A 386 -15.72 13.32 2.95
N THR A 387 -16.80 14.06 3.12
CA THR A 387 -18.17 13.52 3.17
C THR A 387 -18.47 12.75 1.87
N GLY A 388 -19.28 11.70 1.93
CA GLY A 388 -19.54 10.82 0.78
C GLY A 388 -18.68 9.56 0.75
N ASN A 389 -17.61 9.50 1.53
CA ASN A 389 -16.67 8.38 1.47
C ASN A 389 -17.03 7.23 2.43
N ILE A 390 -16.97 6.01 1.92
CA ILE A 390 -16.74 4.79 2.69
C ILE A 390 -15.21 4.61 2.82
N PHE A 391 -14.73 4.04 3.92
CA PHE A 391 -13.30 3.90 4.19
C PHE A 391 -12.91 2.46 4.40
N ASP A 392 -11.69 2.08 4.01
CA ASP A 392 -11.25 0.69 4.05
C ASP A 392 -10.53 0.30 5.34
N SER A 393 -10.28 -1.00 5.49
CA SER A 393 -9.56 -1.53 6.65
C SER A 393 -8.11 -1.05 6.76
N VAL A 394 -7.45 -0.66 5.65
CA VAL A 394 -6.08 -0.14 5.62
C VAL A 394 -5.99 1.40 5.46
N ASN A 395 -7.12 2.09 5.55
CA ASN A 395 -7.27 3.54 5.70
C ASN A 395 -8.11 3.83 6.96
N PRO A 396 -7.58 3.57 8.16
CA PRO A 396 -8.22 4.04 9.37
C PRO A 396 -8.52 5.54 9.33
N VAL A 397 -9.60 5.92 10.00
CA VAL A 397 -10.07 7.31 10.07
C VAL A 397 -10.33 7.69 11.52
N ALA A 398 -9.94 8.91 11.88
CA ALA A 398 -10.34 9.57 13.12
C ALA A 398 -11.56 10.46 12.84
N PHE A 399 -12.69 10.10 13.45
CA PHE A 399 -13.94 10.87 13.41
C PHE A 399 -14.01 11.76 14.65
N LEU A 400 -13.91 13.07 14.46
CA LEU A 400 -13.85 14.01 15.57
C LEU A 400 -15.21 14.15 16.26
N PHE A 401 -15.17 14.42 17.57
CA PHE A 401 -16.37 14.80 18.33
C PHE A 401 -16.79 16.24 18.05
N ASN A 402 -15.85 17.10 17.66
CA ASN A 402 -16.06 18.47 17.19
C ASN A 402 -15.30 18.70 15.88
N GLU A 403 -16.01 19.05 14.81
CA GLU A 403 -15.44 19.23 13.47
C GLU A 403 -14.45 20.40 13.39
N ASP A 404 -14.55 21.41 14.25
CA ASP A 404 -13.61 22.55 14.30
C ASP A 404 -12.17 22.14 14.64
N GLU A 405 -11.99 20.93 15.19
CA GLU A 405 -10.69 20.40 15.59
C GLU A 405 -10.01 19.56 14.48
N GLU A 406 -10.68 19.39 13.33
CA GLU A 406 -10.22 18.53 12.25
C GLU A 406 -8.87 18.96 11.68
N LYS A 407 -8.74 20.26 11.36
CA LYS A 407 -7.51 20.84 10.82
C LYS A 407 -6.36 20.72 11.81
N PHE A 408 -6.66 20.94 13.09
CA PHE A 408 -5.68 20.78 14.16
C PHE A 408 -5.17 19.34 14.26
N LEU A 409 -6.06 18.34 14.21
CA LEU A 409 -5.67 16.93 14.22
C LEU A 409 -4.91 16.52 12.96
N LEU A 410 -5.34 16.98 11.79
CA LEU A 410 -4.65 16.76 10.51
C LEU A 410 -3.23 17.34 10.53
N GLY A 411 -3.06 18.55 11.06
CA GLY A 411 -1.77 19.18 11.31
C GLY A 411 -0.88 18.33 12.22
N LEU A 412 -1.42 17.94 13.37
CA LEU A 412 -0.69 17.14 14.37
C LEU A 412 -0.17 15.83 13.78
N LEU A 413 -1.02 15.05 13.11
CA LEU A 413 -0.65 13.72 12.59
C LEU A 413 0.43 13.76 11.50
N ASN A 414 0.60 14.90 10.82
CA ASN A 414 1.60 15.09 9.78
C ASN A 414 2.93 15.70 10.29
N THR A 415 3.07 15.91 11.61
CA THR A 415 4.31 16.42 12.21
C THR A 415 5.42 15.38 12.29
N LYS A 416 6.67 15.85 12.38
CA LYS A 416 7.82 14.98 12.65
C LYS A 416 7.77 14.34 14.05
N PHE A 417 7.14 15.01 15.02
CA PHE A 417 6.99 14.48 16.37
C PHE A 417 6.05 13.26 16.38
N ILE A 418 4.90 13.33 15.73
CA ILE A 418 4.03 12.16 15.60
C ILE A 418 4.73 11.02 14.85
N ASN A 419 5.52 11.34 13.84
CA ASN A 419 6.35 10.36 13.13
C ASN A 419 7.44 9.70 13.99
N SER A 420 7.95 10.37 15.03
CA SER A 420 8.90 9.77 15.98
C SER A 420 8.16 8.92 17.02
N LEU A 421 7.00 9.36 17.48
CA LEU A 421 6.16 8.62 18.42
C LEU A 421 5.55 7.35 17.80
N SER A 422 5.17 7.37 16.52
CA SER A 422 4.63 6.19 15.85
C SER A 422 5.64 5.03 15.87
N LYS A 423 6.92 5.33 15.61
CA LYS A 423 8.03 4.36 15.67
C LYS A 423 8.32 3.87 17.09
N LEU A 424 8.05 4.69 18.10
CA LEU A 424 8.18 4.29 19.51
C LEU A 424 7.05 3.32 19.93
N ILE A 425 5.81 3.60 19.52
CA ILE A 425 4.63 2.81 19.89
C ILE A 425 4.58 1.52 19.09
N ASN A 426 4.84 1.59 17.79
CA ASN A 426 4.84 0.45 16.88
C ASN A 426 5.85 0.65 15.74
N PRO A 427 7.07 0.08 15.82
CA PRO A 427 8.09 0.21 14.78
C PRO A 427 7.84 -0.68 13.55
N THR A 428 6.73 -1.43 13.51
CA THR A 428 6.36 -2.23 12.34
C THR A 428 5.75 -1.34 11.24
N LEU A 429 5.39 -1.96 10.11
CA LEU A 429 4.72 -1.27 9.01
C LEU A 429 3.27 -0.84 9.32
N HIS A 430 2.69 -1.32 10.43
CA HIS A 430 1.30 -1.04 10.80
C HIS A 430 1.19 0.14 11.75
N PHE A 431 0.43 1.15 11.36
CA PHE A 431 0.02 2.27 12.20
C PHE A 431 -1.51 2.20 12.44
N THR A 432 -1.88 1.33 13.38
CA THR A 432 -3.28 0.93 13.60
C THR A 432 -4.12 2.03 14.25
N PRO A 433 -5.47 1.96 14.22
CA PRO A 433 -6.36 2.84 15.00
C PRO A 433 -5.96 2.92 16.49
N GLY A 434 -5.57 1.79 17.06
CA GLY A 434 -5.10 1.69 18.45
C GLY A 434 -3.81 2.49 18.71
N ASN A 435 -2.91 2.56 17.72
CA ASN A 435 -1.70 3.37 17.84
C ASN A 435 -2.04 4.86 17.78
N ALA A 436 -2.81 5.28 16.77
CA ALA A 436 -3.21 6.68 16.60
C ALA A 436 -3.95 7.23 17.84
N ARG A 437 -4.96 6.52 18.34
CA ARG A 437 -5.75 7.00 19.50
C ARG A 437 -4.95 7.18 20.79
N SER A 438 -3.79 6.55 20.89
CA SER A 438 -2.92 6.59 22.07
C SER A 438 -1.93 7.76 22.06
N LEU A 439 -1.81 8.47 20.93
CA LEU A 439 -0.91 9.61 20.80
C LEU A 439 -1.40 10.81 21.63
N PRO A 440 -0.47 11.56 22.25
CA PRO A 440 -0.78 12.72 23.06
C PRO A 440 -1.12 13.94 22.19
N ILE A 441 -1.99 14.82 22.70
CA ILE A 441 -2.39 16.10 22.12
C ILE A 441 -1.81 17.22 22.99
N PRO A 442 -1.31 18.35 22.45
CA PRO A 442 -0.84 19.44 23.30
C PRO A 442 -1.99 20.02 24.15
N SER A 443 -1.67 20.51 25.35
CA SER A 443 -2.67 21.04 26.29
C SER A 443 -3.30 22.36 25.84
N LYS A 444 -2.63 23.07 24.93
CA LYS A 444 -3.08 24.30 24.29
C LYS A 444 -3.16 24.09 22.78
N LYS A 445 -4.02 24.87 22.13
CA LYS A 445 -4.05 24.97 20.66
C LYS A 445 -3.29 26.22 20.24
N GLY A 446 -2.52 26.11 19.16
CA GLY A 446 -1.91 27.27 18.52
C GLY A 446 -2.91 27.96 17.60
N ASP A 447 -2.99 29.29 17.67
CA ASP A 447 -3.97 30.10 16.94
C ASP A 447 -3.73 30.05 15.41
N SER A 448 -2.49 29.84 14.99
CA SER A 448 -2.05 29.81 13.58
C SER A 448 -2.28 28.45 12.89
N ILE A 449 -2.40 27.36 13.65
CA ILE A 449 -2.35 25.98 13.12
C ILE A 449 -3.42 25.75 12.06
N ASN A 450 -4.67 26.12 12.36
CA ASN A 450 -5.79 25.89 11.44
C ASN A 450 -5.62 26.66 10.12
N PHE A 451 -5.03 27.86 10.15
CA PHE A 451 -4.76 28.65 8.94
C PHE A 451 -3.65 28.03 8.09
N ILE A 452 -2.56 27.56 8.72
CA ILE A 452 -1.45 26.91 8.01
C ILE A 452 -1.90 25.59 7.39
N VAL A 453 -2.72 24.80 8.10
CA VAL A 453 -3.28 23.55 7.58
C VAL A 453 -4.25 23.81 6.43
N GLU A 454 -5.06 24.87 6.49
CA GLU A 454 -5.96 25.25 5.40
C GLU A 454 -5.21 25.55 4.10
N ASP A 455 -4.16 26.38 4.15
CA ASP A 455 -3.34 26.69 2.96
C ASP A 455 -2.65 25.43 2.42
N THR A 456 -2.10 24.62 3.31
CA THR A 456 -1.47 23.33 3.01
C THR A 456 -2.43 22.35 2.31
N LEU A 457 -3.67 22.29 2.79
CA LEU A 457 -4.72 21.46 2.21
C LEU A 457 -5.07 21.93 0.81
N LYS A 458 -5.26 23.24 0.60
CA LYS A 458 -5.52 23.83 -0.72
C LYS A 458 -4.41 23.53 -1.72
N ILE A 459 -3.14 23.71 -1.33
CA ILE A 459 -2.00 23.41 -2.22
C ILE A 459 -1.99 21.93 -2.62
N SER A 460 -2.22 21.03 -1.65
CA SER A 460 -2.19 19.59 -1.89
C SER A 460 -3.40 19.08 -2.67
N GLN A 461 -4.55 19.74 -2.52
CA GLN A 461 -5.75 19.50 -3.31
C GLN A 461 -5.55 19.96 -4.76
N TYR A 462 -5.06 21.19 -4.98
CA TYR A 462 -4.73 21.64 -6.33
C TYR A 462 -3.71 20.75 -7.03
N ASP A 463 -2.73 20.21 -6.30
CA ASP A 463 -1.82 19.20 -6.85
C ASP A 463 -2.62 17.96 -7.26
N TRP A 464 -3.42 17.37 -6.37
CA TRP A 464 -4.20 16.17 -6.71
C TRP A 464 -5.10 16.37 -7.94
N ASP A 465 -5.82 17.49 -7.98
CA ASP A 465 -6.81 17.80 -9.01
C ASP A 465 -6.19 18.34 -10.31
N SER A 466 -4.87 18.54 -10.37
CA SER A 466 -4.17 18.93 -11.60
C SER A 466 -3.86 17.76 -12.54
N ARG A 467 -4.23 16.52 -12.19
CA ARG A 467 -4.04 15.34 -13.05
C ARG A 467 -5.38 14.70 -13.39
N GLU A 468 -5.50 14.24 -14.63
CA GLU A 468 -6.69 13.57 -15.17
C GLU A 468 -7.09 12.26 -14.48
N THR A 469 -6.29 11.80 -13.50
CA THR A 469 -6.63 10.68 -12.63
C THR A 469 -7.43 11.10 -11.40
N SER A 470 -7.61 12.40 -11.13
CA SER A 470 -8.61 12.90 -10.19
C SER A 470 -9.95 13.05 -10.91
N TRP A 471 -11.05 12.68 -10.24
CA TRP A 471 -12.40 12.94 -10.76
C TRP A 471 -12.78 14.42 -10.72
N ASP A 472 -12.06 15.25 -9.94
CA ASP A 472 -12.24 16.70 -9.88
C ASP A 472 -11.33 17.45 -10.87
N PHE A 473 -10.61 16.72 -11.75
CA PHE A 473 -9.73 17.31 -12.76
C PHE A 473 -10.51 18.21 -13.73
N GLN A 474 -10.01 19.44 -13.90
CA GLN A 474 -10.67 20.46 -14.72
C GLN A 474 -10.05 20.59 -16.11
N GLN A 475 -8.74 20.78 -16.18
CA GLN A 475 -8.01 20.99 -17.43
C GLN A 475 -6.51 20.80 -17.21
N ASN A 476 -5.75 20.62 -18.28
CA ASN A 476 -4.29 20.49 -18.19
C ASN A 476 -3.62 21.79 -17.70
N GLU A 477 -2.57 21.65 -16.88
CA GLU A 477 -1.89 22.78 -16.27
C GLU A 477 -1.23 23.74 -17.28
N LEU A 478 -0.71 23.25 -18.41
CA LEU A 478 -0.12 24.10 -19.45
C LEU A 478 -1.19 24.91 -20.20
N ILE A 479 -2.43 24.45 -20.21
CA ILE A 479 -3.59 25.20 -20.73
C ILE A 479 -4.07 26.22 -19.69
N ARG A 480 -4.15 25.81 -18.41
CA ARG A 480 -4.62 26.66 -17.30
C ARG A 480 -3.82 27.94 -17.14
N VAL A 481 -2.50 27.89 -17.32
CA VAL A 481 -1.63 29.05 -17.11
C VAL A 481 -1.72 30.11 -18.22
N GLN A 482 -2.35 29.79 -19.35
CA GLN A 482 -2.63 30.73 -20.45
C GLN A 482 -1.38 31.49 -20.96
N GLY A 483 -0.28 30.76 -21.22
CA GLY A 483 0.87 31.33 -21.94
C GLY A 483 0.52 31.62 -23.41
N GLN A 484 1.23 32.59 -24.03
CA GLN A 484 1.08 32.89 -25.46
C GLN A 484 1.50 31.70 -26.33
N ASP A 485 2.54 31.00 -25.89
CA ASP A 485 3.04 29.79 -26.50
C ASP A 485 3.37 28.73 -25.43
N LEU A 486 3.74 27.53 -25.88
CA LEU A 486 3.98 26.39 -25.00
C LEU A 486 5.22 26.56 -24.12
N LEU A 487 6.23 27.32 -24.57
CA LEU A 487 7.43 27.61 -23.80
C LEU A 487 7.11 28.58 -22.66
N GLU A 488 6.36 29.64 -22.94
CA GLU A 488 5.88 30.55 -21.89
C GLU A 488 4.96 29.84 -20.91
N ALA A 489 4.04 29.00 -21.39
CA ALA A 489 3.18 28.18 -20.54
C ALA A 489 4.01 27.25 -19.62
N TRP A 490 5.08 26.65 -20.15
CA TRP A 490 6.02 25.86 -19.37
C TRP A 490 6.72 26.69 -18.28
N GLU A 491 7.22 27.88 -18.59
CA GLU A 491 7.87 28.76 -17.61
C GLU A 491 6.91 29.21 -16.50
N LEU A 492 5.67 29.57 -16.86
CA LEU A 492 4.61 29.93 -15.92
C LEU A 492 4.22 28.74 -15.03
N TYR A 493 4.14 27.54 -15.60
CA TYR A 493 3.92 26.29 -14.86
C TYR A 493 5.02 26.08 -13.81
N GLN A 494 6.29 26.17 -14.21
CA GLN A 494 7.42 25.99 -13.30
C GLN A 494 7.41 27.03 -12.19
N LEU A 495 7.14 28.30 -12.50
CA LEU A 495 7.05 29.38 -11.52
C LEU A 495 5.91 29.15 -10.52
N TYR A 496 4.72 28.82 -11.02
CA TYR A 496 3.54 28.55 -10.18
C TYR A 496 3.82 27.41 -9.20
N TRP A 497 4.29 26.27 -9.71
CA TRP A 497 4.53 25.08 -8.89
C TRP A 497 5.74 25.22 -7.99
N ARG A 498 6.76 25.98 -8.37
CA ARG A 498 7.85 26.37 -7.46
C ARG A 498 7.32 27.16 -6.27
N ASN A 499 6.47 28.15 -6.51
CA ASN A 499 5.90 28.97 -5.44
C ASN A 499 5.03 28.11 -4.50
N LYS A 500 4.20 27.23 -5.05
CA LYS A 500 3.36 26.30 -4.28
C LYS A 500 4.18 25.29 -3.48
N PHE A 501 5.24 24.73 -4.06
CA PHE A 501 6.15 23.81 -3.40
C PHE A 501 6.88 24.47 -2.22
N VAL A 502 7.42 25.67 -2.43
CA VAL A 502 8.09 26.44 -1.36
C VAL A 502 7.10 26.81 -0.26
N GLN A 503 5.89 27.24 -0.62
CA GLN A 503 4.87 27.59 0.37
C GLN A 503 4.46 26.38 1.21
N LEU A 504 4.22 25.23 0.56
CA LEU A 504 3.90 23.99 1.27
C LEU A 504 5.05 23.58 2.21
N HIS A 505 6.29 23.64 1.74
CA HIS A 505 7.46 23.31 2.58
C HIS A 505 7.58 24.23 3.80
N LYS A 506 7.41 25.55 3.62
CA LYS A 506 7.35 26.51 4.72
C LYS A 506 6.22 26.22 5.70
N ASN A 507 5.06 25.82 5.20
CA ASN A 507 3.92 25.47 6.05
C ASN A 507 4.21 24.22 6.89
N GLU A 508 4.81 23.19 6.31
CA GLU A 508 5.19 21.98 7.07
C GLU A 508 6.25 22.27 8.14
N GLU A 509 7.26 23.10 7.83
CA GLU A 509 8.25 23.58 8.80
C GLU A 509 7.61 24.43 9.91
N ALA A 510 6.69 25.33 9.56
CA ALA A 510 5.97 26.15 10.52
C ALA A 510 5.08 25.30 11.44
N LEU A 511 4.37 24.30 10.91
CA LEU A 511 3.58 23.37 11.72
C LEU A 511 4.46 22.58 12.68
N ASN A 512 5.60 22.06 12.21
CA ASN A 512 6.54 21.39 13.10
C ASN A 512 7.01 22.32 14.22
N ARG A 513 7.36 23.57 13.91
CA ARG A 513 7.78 24.56 14.93
C ARG A 513 6.70 24.79 15.97
N GLU A 514 5.48 25.10 15.53
CA GLU A 514 4.34 25.36 16.42
C GLU A 514 4.05 24.16 17.34
N PHE A 515 4.01 22.94 16.80
CA PHE A 515 3.79 21.76 17.64
C PHE A 515 4.96 21.48 18.57
N ILE A 516 6.21 21.61 18.11
CA ILE A 516 7.41 21.46 18.96
C ILE A 516 7.34 22.45 20.13
N ASP A 517 6.93 23.70 19.87
CA ASP A 517 6.77 24.72 20.89
C ASP A 517 5.67 24.38 21.90
N LEU A 518 4.51 23.93 21.40
CA LEU A 518 3.38 23.50 22.24
C LEU A 518 3.73 22.30 23.13
N TYR A 519 4.65 21.44 22.70
CA TYR A 519 5.16 20.32 23.50
C TYR A 519 6.40 20.65 24.34
N GLY A 520 7.04 21.81 24.15
CA GLY A 520 8.27 22.20 24.86
C GLY A 520 9.51 21.40 24.47
N LEU A 521 9.59 20.98 23.20
CA LEU A 521 10.62 20.07 22.66
C LEU A 521 11.69 20.76 21.81
N GLN A 522 11.86 22.08 21.93
CA GLN A 522 12.81 22.86 21.11
C GLN A 522 14.26 22.37 21.26
N ASP A 523 14.63 21.89 22.45
CA ASP A 523 15.97 21.35 22.73
C ASP A 523 16.19 19.91 22.20
N GLU A 524 15.12 19.23 21.76
CA GLU A 524 15.15 17.82 21.35
C GLU A 524 14.81 17.61 19.87
N LEU A 525 14.08 18.55 19.27
CA LEU A 525 13.62 18.48 17.88
C LEU A 525 13.78 19.84 17.21
N THR A 526 14.35 19.81 16.01
CA THR A 526 14.34 20.90 15.04
C THR A 526 13.03 20.91 14.24
N PRO A 527 12.50 22.03 13.76
CA PRO A 527 11.30 22.04 12.91
C PRO A 527 11.49 21.65 11.43
N ASP A 528 12.75 21.50 10.99
CA ASP A 528 13.12 21.23 9.60
C ASP A 528 12.33 20.09 8.93
N VAL A 529 12.08 20.27 7.62
CA VAL A 529 11.49 19.26 6.75
C VAL A 529 12.41 19.04 5.56
N PRO A 530 12.88 17.81 5.30
CA PRO A 530 13.62 17.50 4.07
C PRO A 530 12.77 17.76 2.83
N LEU A 531 13.31 18.40 1.80
CA LEU A 531 12.53 18.74 0.59
C LEU A 531 11.92 17.49 -0.07
N LYS A 532 12.62 16.35 0.01
CA LYS A 532 12.15 15.07 -0.54
C LYS A 532 10.87 14.54 0.10
N ASP A 533 10.59 14.94 1.35
CA ASP A 533 9.43 14.48 2.11
C ASP A 533 8.16 15.24 1.71
N ILE A 534 8.28 16.30 0.91
CA ILE A 534 7.14 17.05 0.37
C ILE A 534 6.41 16.20 -0.67
N THR A 535 5.10 16.00 -0.48
CA THR A 535 4.32 14.99 -1.20
C THR A 535 3.57 15.48 -2.43
N ILE A 536 3.77 16.73 -2.86
CA ILE A 536 3.26 17.24 -4.16
C ILE A 536 4.29 17.00 -5.27
N LEU A 537 3.84 17.03 -6.53
CA LEU A 537 4.71 16.89 -7.72
C LEU A 537 5.56 15.62 -7.71
N GLN A 538 4.96 14.48 -7.33
CA GLN A 538 5.68 13.20 -7.18
C GLN A 538 6.22 12.64 -8.49
N GLN A 539 5.58 12.94 -9.62
CA GLN A 539 5.96 12.41 -10.93
C GLN A 539 6.77 13.43 -11.73
N GLU A 540 6.61 14.73 -11.44
CA GLU A 540 7.11 15.84 -12.23
C GLU A 540 8.44 16.40 -11.70
N LEU A 541 8.90 16.00 -10.52
CA LEU A 541 10.18 16.43 -9.96
C LEU A 541 11.20 15.30 -9.86
N ASP A 542 12.44 15.59 -10.25
CA ASP A 542 13.58 14.71 -10.02
C ASP A 542 13.93 14.67 -8.52
N ARG A 543 13.49 13.61 -7.84
CA ARG A 543 13.67 13.43 -6.39
C ARG A 543 15.14 13.36 -5.97
N LYS A 544 16.04 12.86 -6.83
CA LYS A 544 17.48 12.82 -6.52
C LYS A 544 18.10 14.21 -6.61
N ALA A 545 17.71 14.99 -7.62
CA ALA A 545 18.15 16.38 -7.72
C ALA A 545 17.62 17.23 -6.55
N LEU A 546 16.40 16.96 -6.10
CA LEU A 546 15.79 17.62 -4.95
C LEU A 546 16.57 17.34 -3.66
N GLU A 547 16.94 16.08 -3.41
CA GLU A 547 17.80 15.70 -2.27
C GLU A 547 19.16 16.39 -2.30
N ALA A 548 19.79 16.48 -3.49
CA ALA A 548 21.09 17.11 -3.64
C ALA A 548 21.04 18.62 -3.38
N GLN A 549 19.98 19.31 -3.83
CA GLN A 549 19.81 20.75 -3.58
C GLN A 549 19.43 21.06 -2.14
N ASP A 550 18.64 20.19 -1.50
CA ASP A 550 18.25 20.35 -0.10
C ASP A 550 19.48 20.49 0.83
N ALA A 551 20.52 19.72 0.55
CA ALA A 551 21.77 19.73 1.30
C ALA A 551 22.60 21.03 1.14
N THR A 552 22.33 21.85 0.13
CA THR A 552 23.08 23.09 -0.15
C THR A 552 22.30 24.36 0.20
N LEU A 553 21.04 24.24 0.59
CA LEU A 553 20.23 25.39 0.99
C LEU A 553 20.75 26.03 2.28
N PRO A 554 20.77 27.37 2.38
CA PRO A 554 21.11 28.05 3.61
C PRO A 554 20.03 27.74 4.66
N ARG A 555 20.49 27.25 5.81
CA ARG A 555 19.63 26.88 6.94
C ARG A 555 20.06 27.63 8.19
N ASP A 556 19.08 27.95 9.02
CA ASP A 556 19.32 28.45 10.36
C ASP A 556 20.02 27.36 11.20
N PRO A 557 21.14 27.66 11.88
CA PRO A 557 21.95 26.63 12.54
C PRO A 557 21.27 26.01 13.77
N ASP A 558 20.36 26.74 14.42
CA ASP A 558 19.71 26.30 15.65
C ASP A 558 18.44 25.51 15.36
N THR A 559 17.64 25.99 14.42
CA THR A 559 16.32 25.42 14.08
C THR A 559 16.37 24.49 12.87
N GLY A 560 17.43 24.57 12.05
CA GLY A 560 17.52 23.85 10.80
C GLY A 560 16.58 24.35 9.70
N LEU A 561 15.81 25.41 9.94
CA LEU A 561 14.85 25.96 8.96
C LEU A 561 15.55 26.51 7.72
N VAL A 562 14.93 26.40 6.55
CA VAL A 562 15.47 27.05 5.34
C VAL A 562 15.33 28.56 5.47
N SER A 563 16.45 29.29 5.47
CA SER A 563 16.45 30.74 5.60
C SER A 563 16.27 31.46 4.27
N SER A 564 16.64 30.83 3.15
CA SER A 564 16.42 31.36 1.80
C SER A 564 16.26 30.26 0.76
N TYR A 565 15.34 30.47 -0.19
CA TYR A 565 15.08 29.60 -1.34
C TYR A 565 15.60 30.21 -2.65
N GLU A 566 16.42 31.26 -2.59
CA GLU A 566 16.94 31.96 -3.77
C GLU A 566 17.77 31.06 -4.68
N SER A 567 18.51 30.11 -4.10
CA SER A 567 19.29 29.11 -4.83
C SER A 567 18.49 27.88 -5.24
N LEU A 568 17.27 27.69 -4.73
CA LEU A 568 16.44 26.53 -5.07
C LEU A 568 16.02 26.58 -6.55
N ARG A 569 16.36 25.53 -7.30
CA ARG A 569 15.99 25.35 -8.71
C ARG A 569 15.34 23.98 -8.87
N LEU A 570 14.03 23.92 -8.71
CA LEU A 570 13.28 22.68 -8.89
C LEU A 570 13.52 22.13 -10.30
N LYS A 571 14.07 20.92 -10.38
CA LYS A 571 14.32 20.23 -11.64
C LYS A 571 13.06 19.47 -12.05
N PHE A 572 12.26 20.10 -12.90
CA PHE A 572 11.06 19.50 -13.46
C PHE A 572 11.39 18.52 -14.59
N ASP A 573 10.65 17.41 -14.65
CA ASP A 573 10.66 16.46 -15.77
C ASP A 573 9.71 16.97 -16.87
N ALA A 574 10.26 17.72 -17.82
CA ALA A 574 9.51 18.26 -18.95
C ALA A 574 8.85 17.15 -19.79
N LYS A 575 9.46 15.97 -19.87
CA LYS A 575 8.89 14.84 -20.61
C LYS A 575 7.60 14.35 -19.96
N GLU A 576 7.55 14.23 -18.63
CA GLU A 576 6.32 13.83 -17.93
C GLU A 576 5.21 14.87 -18.09
N VAL A 577 5.51 16.16 -17.98
CA VAL A 577 4.50 17.23 -18.13
C VAL A 577 3.95 17.29 -19.57
N VAL A 578 4.81 17.15 -20.59
CA VAL A 578 4.37 17.07 -21.98
C VAL A 578 3.54 15.81 -22.26
N LYS A 579 3.87 14.67 -21.65
CA LYS A 579 3.02 13.47 -21.73
C LYS A 579 1.63 13.69 -21.13
N GLN A 580 1.53 14.43 -20.02
CA GLN A 580 0.24 14.81 -19.45
C GLN A 580 -0.55 15.72 -20.38
N LEU A 581 0.10 16.65 -21.09
CA LEU A 581 -0.53 17.47 -22.14
C LEU A 581 -1.03 16.60 -23.29
N ILE A 582 -0.22 15.65 -23.77
CA ILE A 582 -0.62 14.74 -24.85
C ILE A 582 -1.81 13.86 -24.42
N SER A 583 -1.81 13.35 -23.19
CA SER A 583 -2.94 12.55 -22.66
C SER A 583 -4.23 13.38 -22.61
N TYR A 584 -4.14 14.63 -22.16
CA TYR A 584 -5.26 15.57 -22.18
C TYR A 584 -5.73 15.90 -23.60
N ALA A 585 -4.80 16.06 -24.55
CA ALA A 585 -5.12 16.27 -25.96
C ALA A 585 -5.88 15.07 -26.54
N VAL A 586 -5.46 13.83 -26.22
CA VAL A 586 -6.21 12.62 -26.59
C VAL A 586 -7.58 12.57 -25.89
N GLY A 587 -7.69 13.06 -24.67
CA GLY A 587 -8.98 13.26 -24.01
C GLY A 587 -9.88 14.25 -24.76
N CYS A 588 -9.34 15.36 -25.25
CA CYS A 588 -10.07 16.31 -26.08
C CYS A 588 -10.47 15.71 -27.44
N MET A 589 -9.56 14.92 -28.02
CA MET A 589 -9.79 14.18 -29.27
C MET A 589 -11.01 13.26 -29.19
N PHE A 590 -11.21 12.60 -28.05
CA PHE A 590 -12.38 11.75 -27.82
C PHE A 590 -13.58 12.48 -27.20
N GLY A 591 -13.45 13.76 -26.86
CA GLY A 591 -14.49 14.56 -26.21
C GLY A 591 -14.62 14.32 -24.70
N ARG A 592 -13.70 13.57 -24.08
CA ARG A 592 -13.64 13.40 -22.62
C ARG A 592 -13.49 14.74 -21.91
N TYR A 593 -12.70 15.63 -22.50
CA TYR A 593 -12.50 17.01 -22.04
C TYR A 593 -12.75 17.98 -23.20
N SER A 594 -12.93 19.25 -22.87
CA SER A 594 -13.06 20.34 -23.84
C SER A 594 -12.04 21.43 -23.56
N LEU A 595 -11.59 22.12 -24.61
CA LEU A 595 -10.89 23.39 -24.43
C LEU A 595 -11.85 24.49 -24.00
N ASP A 596 -13.13 24.41 -24.40
CA ASP A 596 -14.17 25.42 -24.22
C ASP A 596 -14.82 25.41 -22.84
N GLN A 597 -14.78 24.27 -22.15
CA GLN A 597 -15.39 24.09 -20.84
C GLN A 597 -14.44 23.27 -19.93
N PRO A 598 -14.14 23.76 -18.72
CA PRO A 598 -13.38 22.99 -17.74
C PRO A 598 -14.22 21.84 -17.18
N GLY A 599 -13.55 20.75 -16.85
CA GLY A 599 -14.15 19.56 -16.25
C GLY A 599 -14.39 18.44 -17.25
N LEU A 600 -14.89 17.32 -16.71
CA LEU A 600 -15.22 16.12 -17.46
C LEU A 600 -16.48 16.35 -18.31
N VAL A 601 -16.42 16.01 -19.61
CA VAL A 601 -17.53 16.17 -20.56
C VAL A 601 -18.12 14.80 -20.90
N LEU A 602 -17.40 13.96 -21.66
CA LEU A 602 -17.83 12.60 -21.98
C LEU A 602 -17.19 11.55 -21.06
N ALA A 603 -18.01 10.90 -20.23
CA ALA A 603 -17.60 9.89 -19.25
C ALA A 603 -18.69 8.87 -18.91
N ASN A 604 -19.71 8.75 -19.76
CA ASN A 604 -20.79 7.79 -19.61
C ASN A 604 -20.83 6.89 -20.85
N GLN A 605 -21.21 5.64 -20.64
CA GLN A 605 -21.27 4.60 -21.66
C GLN A 605 -22.17 5.01 -22.83
N GLY A 606 -21.67 4.82 -24.05
CA GLY A 606 -22.41 5.03 -25.30
C GLY A 606 -22.61 6.50 -25.69
N GLN A 607 -21.96 7.45 -25.01
CA GLN A 607 -22.03 8.85 -25.40
C GLN A 607 -21.42 9.11 -26.77
N THR A 608 -21.92 10.14 -27.45
CA THR A 608 -21.62 10.50 -28.83
C THR A 608 -21.12 11.94 -28.93
N LEU A 609 -20.76 12.35 -30.16
CA LEU A 609 -20.43 13.76 -30.44
C LEU A 609 -21.63 14.70 -30.17
N ASP A 610 -22.85 14.25 -30.43
CA ASP A 610 -24.06 15.05 -30.16
C ASP A 610 -24.22 15.33 -28.66
N ASP A 611 -23.96 14.33 -27.81
CA ASP A 611 -23.94 14.51 -26.35
C ASP A 611 -22.89 15.53 -25.94
N TYR A 612 -21.70 15.50 -26.57
CA TYR A 612 -20.64 16.48 -26.30
C TYR A 612 -21.11 17.90 -26.64
N LEU A 613 -21.68 18.12 -27.83
CA LEU A 613 -22.17 19.42 -28.29
C LEU A 613 -23.30 19.95 -27.41
N GLN A 614 -24.18 19.07 -26.92
CA GLN A 614 -25.22 19.41 -25.96
C GLN A 614 -24.65 19.83 -24.60
N ILE A 615 -23.69 19.08 -24.05
CA ILE A 615 -23.10 19.38 -22.73
C ILE A 615 -22.31 20.69 -22.76
N VAL A 616 -21.57 20.95 -23.84
CA VAL A 616 -20.78 22.18 -23.99
C VAL A 616 -21.60 23.37 -24.52
N GLU A 617 -22.88 23.15 -24.83
CA GLU A 617 -23.84 24.15 -25.31
C GLU A 617 -23.33 24.96 -26.53
N LYS A 618 -22.69 24.28 -27.50
CA LYS A 618 -22.15 24.88 -28.74
C LYS A 618 -22.43 24.02 -29.96
N SER A 619 -22.49 24.65 -31.13
CA SER A 619 -22.51 23.94 -32.42
C SER A 619 -21.10 23.49 -32.83
N ALA A 620 -21.02 22.56 -33.79
CA ALA A 620 -19.75 22.01 -34.28
C ALA A 620 -18.79 23.08 -34.85
N ASP A 621 -19.32 24.18 -35.39
CA ASP A 621 -18.53 25.29 -35.93
C ASP A 621 -18.05 26.29 -34.85
N GLU A 622 -18.63 26.23 -33.65
CA GLU A 622 -18.33 27.16 -32.53
C GLU A 622 -17.34 26.60 -31.51
N VAL A 623 -17.11 25.29 -31.52
CA VAL A 623 -16.13 24.65 -30.64
C VAL A 623 -14.71 24.89 -31.16
N ARG A 624 -13.78 25.18 -30.25
CA ARG A 624 -12.38 25.45 -30.64
C ARG A 624 -11.66 24.21 -31.16
N PHE A 625 -12.08 23.04 -30.69
CA PHE A 625 -11.54 21.76 -31.10
C PHE A 625 -12.65 20.71 -31.07
N LEU A 626 -13.06 20.25 -32.24
CA LEU A 626 -14.13 19.27 -32.40
C LEU A 626 -13.60 17.86 -32.09
N PRO A 627 -14.26 17.10 -31.18
CA PRO A 627 -13.93 15.70 -30.97
C PRO A 627 -14.16 14.86 -32.22
N ASP A 628 -13.58 13.66 -32.19
CA ASP A 628 -13.76 12.64 -33.20
C ASP A 628 -15.22 12.21 -33.26
N ASP A 629 -15.80 12.06 -34.44
CA ASP A 629 -17.22 11.75 -34.59
C ASP A 629 -17.52 10.27 -34.34
N ASP A 630 -16.69 9.36 -34.84
CA ASP A 630 -16.96 7.91 -34.83
C ASP A 630 -16.25 7.12 -33.72
N ASN A 631 -15.44 7.77 -32.89
CA ASN A 631 -14.69 7.22 -31.76
C ASN A 631 -13.50 6.34 -32.14
N VAL A 632 -12.95 6.49 -33.35
CA VAL A 632 -11.82 5.71 -33.85
C VAL A 632 -10.72 6.63 -34.36
N ILE A 633 -9.56 6.62 -33.71
CA ILE A 633 -8.42 7.44 -34.15
C ILE A 633 -7.26 6.54 -34.59
N PRO A 634 -6.85 6.55 -35.88
CA PRO A 634 -5.77 5.72 -36.37
C PRO A 634 -4.39 6.15 -35.83
N VAL A 635 -3.60 5.17 -35.41
CA VAL A 635 -2.24 5.33 -34.85
C VAL A 635 -1.25 4.51 -35.68
N LEU A 636 -0.91 5.01 -36.86
CA LEU A 636 -0.07 4.31 -37.85
C LEU A 636 1.33 4.93 -37.99
N ASP A 637 2.23 4.17 -38.62
CA ASP A 637 3.65 4.53 -38.85
C ASP A 637 3.83 5.69 -39.83
N ASP A 638 2.81 5.97 -40.64
CA ASP A 638 2.75 7.11 -41.57
C ASP A 638 1.35 7.75 -41.61
N GLU A 639 1.21 8.84 -42.36
CA GLU A 639 -0.04 9.57 -42.57
C GLU A 639 -0.89 8.90 -43.66
N TRP A 640 -1.78 8.00 -43.24
CA TRP A 640 -2.68 7.27 -44.15
C TRP A 640 -4.12 7.78 -44.13
N PHE A 641 -4.53 8.51 -43.10
CA PHE A 641 -5.91 8.98 -42.89
C PHE A 641 -5.89 10.47 -42.51
N GLU A 642 -6.97 11.20 -42.83
CA GLU A 642 -7.08 12.63 -42.52
C GLU A 642 -7.25 12.91 -41.02
N ASP A 643 -7.88 11.98 -40.31
CA ASP A 643 -8.13 12.00 -38.87
C ASP A 643 -7.02 11.31 -38.05
N ASP A 644 -5.82 11.17 -38.60
CA ASP A 644 -4.72 10.52 -37.90
C ASP A 644 -4.33 11.20 -36.59
N ILE A 645 -3.87 10.41 -35.62
CA ILE A 645 -3.55 10.89 -34.27
C ILE A 645 -2.58 12.09 -34.25
N VAL A 646 -1.64 12.16 -35.20
CA VAL A 646 -0.65 13.24 -35.27
C VAL A 646 -1.29 14.51 -35.85
N GLY A 647 -2.04 14.39 -36.94
CA GLY A 647 -2.82 15.49 -37.51
C GLY A 647 -3.78 16.09 -36.48
N ARG A 648 -4.51 15.25 -35.74
CA ARG A 648 -5.39 15.69 -34.65
C ARG A 648 -4.63 16.35 -33.51
N PHE A 649 -3.44 15.85 -33.15
CA PHE A 649 -2.59 16.52 -32.14
C PHE A 649 -2.10 17.89 -32.62
N TYR A 650 -1.77 18.03 -33.89
CA TYR A 650 -1.38 19.32 -34.47
C TYR A 650 -2.54 20.31 -34.50
N ALA A 651 -3.75 19.84 -34.86
CA ALA A 651 -4.97 20.64 -34.77
C ALA A 651 -5.24 21.09 -33.31
N PHE A 652 -5.05 20.19 -32.34
CA PHE A 652 -5.17 20.51 -30.92
C PHE A 652 -4.17 21.61 -30.51
N LEU A 653 -2.88 21.48 -30.87
CA LEU A 653 -1.88 22.50 -30.55
C LEU A 653 -2.22 23.87 -31.13
N LYS A 654 -2.71 23.90 -32.37
CA LYS A 654 -3.17 25.14 -33.03
C LYS A 654 -4.39 25.75 -32.33
N ALA A 655 -5.34 24.92 -31.89
CA ALA A 655 -6.52 25.37 -31.16
C ALA A 655 -6.20 25.87 -29.74
N ALA A 656 -5.22 25.24 -29.07
CA ALA A 656 -4.84 25.54 -27.70
C ALA A 656 -3.89 26.74 -27.57
N PHE A 657 -2.88 26.84 -28.45
CA PHE A 657 -1.77 27.82 -28.36
C PHE A 657 -1.66 28.73 -29.59
N GLY A 658 -2.65 28.69 -30.49
CA GLY A 658 -2.66 29.50 -31.71
C GLY A 658 -1.84 28.90 -32.86
N THR A 659 -2.11 29.39 -34.07
CA THR A 659 -1.48 28.93 -35.31
C THR A 659 -0.13 29.58 -35.58
N ALA A 660 0.09 30.81 -35.08
CA ALA A 660 1.29 31.60 -35.36
C ALA A 660 2.57 30.94 -34.81
N ASP A 661 2.50 30.35 -33.61
CA ASP A 661 3.64 29.73 -32.93
C ASP A 661 3.67 28.20 -33.03
N PHE A 662 2.92 27.62 -33.97
CA PHE A 662 2.77 26.17 -34.10
C PHE A 662 4.11 25.43 -34.24
N ASP A 663 5.01 25.90 -35.12
CA ASP A 663 6.31 25.24 -35.34
C ASP A 663 7.21 25.31 -34.09
N LYS A 664 7.15 26.44 -33.36
CA LYS A 664 7.87 26.62 -32.09
C LYS A 664 7.33 25.66 -31.02
N ASN A 665 6.00 25.58 -30.88
CA ASN A 665 5.32 24.70 -29.94
C ASN A 665 5.64 23.22 -30.25
N LEU A 666 5.60 22.85 -31.52
CA LEU A 666 5.91 21.49 -31.96
C LEU A 666 7.39 21.13 -31.70
N ALA A 667 8.32 22.06 -31.96
CA ALA A 667 9.74 21.86 -31.66
C ALA A 667 9.97 21.60 -30.16
N PHE A 668 9.32 22.37 -29.29
CA PHE A 668 9.40 22.19 -27.84
C PHE A 668 8.88 20.80 -27.40
N VAL A 669 7.74 20.36 -27.95
CA VAL A 669 7.21 19.01 -27.67
C VAL A 669 8.21 17.92 -28.07
N LYS A 670 8.79 18.01 -29.27
CA LYS A 670 9.77 17.03 -29.77
C LYS A 670 11.03 16.99 -28.90
N GLU A 671 11.54 18.15 -28.50
CA GLU A 671 12.69 18.25 -27.60
C GLU A 671 12.41 17.56 -26.27
N CYS A 672 11.26 17.83 -25.65
CA CYS A 672 10.86 17.22 -24.37
C CYS A 672 10.69 15.70 -24.47
N LEU A 673 10.11 15.20 -25.57
CA LEU A 673 9.93 13.77 -25.77
C LEU A 673 11.26 13.04 -26.06
N GLY A 674 12.21 13.75 -26.66
CA GLY A 674 13.43 13.19 -27.24
C GLY A 674 13.17 12.35 -28.49
N SER A 675 12.02 12.55 -29.15
CA SER A 675 11.59 11.81 -30.33
C SER A 675 10.53 12.59 -31.13
N GLU A 676 10.32 12.19 -32.38
CA GLU A 676 9.20 12.69 -33.19
C GLU A 676 7.85 12.30 -32.55
N VAL A 677 6.86 13.19 -32.66
CA VAL A 677 5.51 12.99 -32.11
C VAL A 677 4.87 11.69 -32.61
N ARG A 678 4.98 11.39 -33.91
CA ARG A 678 4.48 10.13 -34.50
C ARG A 678 5.10 8.91 -33.83
N ARG A 679 6.42 8.92 -33.63
CA ARG A 679 7.13 7.81 -32.97
C ARG A 679 6.66 7.63 -31.53
N TYR A 680 6.42 8.71 -30.79
CA TYR A 680 5.88 8.64 -29.44
C TYR A 680 4.49 7.99 -29.42
N PHE A 681 3.55 8.42 -30.28
CA PHE A 681 2.22 7.81 -30.34
C PHE A 681 2.26 6.32 -30.68
N VAL A 682 3.05 5.94 -31.69
CA VAL A 682 3.15 4.54 -32.15
C VAL A 682 3.86 3.62 -31.15
N LYS A 683 4.89 4.10 -30.44
CA LYS A 683 5.77 3.24 -29.62
C LYS A 683 5.62 3.40 -28.12
N GLU A 684 5.26 4.58 -27.63
CA GLU A 684 5.36 4.94 -26.21
C GLU A 684 4.02 5.33 -25.57
N PHE A 685 3.12 6.01 -26.29
CA PHE A 685 1.88 6.57 -25.73
C PHE A 685 1.03 5.54 -25.00
N TYR A 686 0.71 4.42 -25.66
CA TYR A 686 -0.16 3.42 -25.05
C TYR A 686 0.42 2.81 -23.77
N THR A 687 1.73 2.54 -23.78
CA THR A 687 2.45 2.03 -22.60
C THR A 687 2.40 3.04 -21.45
N ASP A 688 2.54 4.34 -21.76
CA ASP A 688 2.41 5.42 -20.79
C ASP A 688 0.99 5.50 -20.23
N HIS A 689 -0.02 5.41 -21.10
CA HIS A 689 -1.44 5.42 -20.74
C HIS A 689 -1.83 4.27 -19.82
N VAL A 690 -1.46 3.04 -20.17
CA VAL A 690 -1.66 1.83 -19.36
C VAL A 690 -1.02 2.01 -17.98
N ARG A 691 0.18 2.60 -17.91
CA ARG A 691 0.87 2.89 -16.65
C ARG A 691 0.16 3.97 -15.83
N ARG A 692 -0.28 5.06 -16.46
CA ARG A 692 -0.96 6.21 -15.84
C ARG A 692 -2.25 5.78 -15.16
N TYR A 693 -3.05 4.97 -15.85
CA TYR A 693 -4.30 4.39 -15.34
C TYR A 693 -4.09 3.06 -14.58
N LYS A 694 -2.86 2.75 -14.14
CA LYS A 694 -2.55 1.58 -13.28
C LYS A 694 -3.12 0.25 -13.83
N LYS A 695 -2.95 0.01 -15.13
CA LYS A 695 -3.48 -1.15 -15.87
C LYS A 695 -5.00 -1.22 -15.92
N ARG A 696 -5.65 -0.06 -15.96
CA ARG A 696 -7.07 0.12 -16.24
C ARG A 696 -7.24 1.24 -17.30
N PRO A 697 -6.60 1.13 -18.48
CA PRO A 697 -6.63 2.19 -19.49
C PRO A 697 -8.06 2.47 -19.96
N ILE A 698 -8.33 3.73 -20.30
CA ILE A 698 -9.65 4.18 -20.81
C ILE A 698 -9.66 4.39 -22.33
N TYR A 699 -8.49 4.51 -22.95
CA TYR A 699 -8.31 4.56 -24.40
C TYR A 699 -7.68 3.24 -24.76
N TRP A 700 -8.35 2.46 -25.60
CA TRP A 700 -7.97 1.09 -25.92
C TRP A 700 -7.38 1.04 -27.31
N MET A 701 -6.24 0.37 -27.42
CA MET A 701 -5.57 0.18 -28.70
C MET A 701 -6.10 -1.08 -29.36
N ILE A 702 -6.94 -0.93 -30.38
CA ILE A 702 -7.31 -2.01 -31.30
C ILE A 702 -6.13 -2.19 -32.25
N ALA A 703 -5.46 -3.34 -32.21
CA ALA A 703 -4.18 -3.52 -32.91
C ALA A 703 -3.99 -4.93 -33.45
N SER A 704 -3.40 -5.01 -34.65
CA SER A 704 -2.97 -6.30 -35.19
C SER A 704 -1.81 -6.88 -34.37
N PRO A 705 -1.56 -8.20 -34.41
CA PRO A 705 -0.59 -8.85 -33.52
C PRO A 705 0.83 -8.30 -33.57
N LYS A 706 1.32 -7.83 -34.72
CA LYS A 706 2.64 -7.21 -34.86
C LYS A 706 2.58 -5.68 -34.90
N GLY A 707 1.39 -5.09 -34.72
CA GLY A 707 1.16 -3.65 -34.71
C GLY A 707 1.26 -2.99 -36.08
N ALA A 708 1.00 -3.73 -37.16
CA ALA A 708 0.89 -3.22 -38.52
C ALA A 708 -0.30 -2.26 -38.70
N PHE A 709 -1.41 -2.57 -38.03
CA PHE A 709 -2.56 -1.68 -37.89
C PHE A 709 -2.80 -1.39 -36.41
N SER A 710 -3.17 -0.16 -36.10
CA SER A 710 -3.49 0.25 -34.74
C SER A 710 -4.43 1.46 -34.79
N ALA A 711 -5.48 1.43 -33.97
CA ALA A 711 -6.40 2.54 -33.76
C ALA A 711 -6.79 2.63 -32.28
N LEU A 712 -6.94 3.86 -31.78
CA LEU A 712 -7.44 4.12 -30.44
C LEU A 712 -8.96 4.23 -30.45
N VAL A 713 -9.58 3.66 -29.42
CA VAL A 713 -11.01 3.76 -29.14
C VAL A 713 -11.20 4.21 -27.70
N TYR A 714 -12.10 5.15 -27.42
CA TYR A 714 -12.43 5.53 -26.05
C TYR A 714 -13.53 4.64 -25.48
N LEU A 715 -13.23 3.97 -24.37
CA LEU A 715 -14.11 3.00 -23.71
C LEU A 715 -15.51 3.56 -23.40
N HIS A 716 -15.61 4.82 -22.96
CA HIS A 716 -16.91 5.37 -22.56
C HIS A 716 -17.80 5.67 -23.77
N ARG A 717 -17.23 5.84 -24.96
CA ARG A 717 -17.97 6.02 -26.21
C ARG A 717 -18.14 4.70 -26.99
N TYR A 718 -17.70 3.58 -26.42
CA TYR A 718 -17.83 2.28 -27.08
C TYR A 718 -19.30 1.92 -27.26
N THR A 719 -19.61 1.42 -28.45
CA THR A 719 -20.91 0.85 -28.82
C THR A 719 -20.69 -0.54 -29.44
N PRO A 720 -21.71 -1.42 -29.49
CA PRO A 720 -21.61 -2.71 -30.17
C PRO A 720 -21.17 -2.62 -31.65
N ASP A 721 -21.29 -1.45 -32.28
CA ASP A 721 -20.90 -1.19 -33.67
C ASP A 721 -19.47 -0.66 -33.82
N THR A 722 -18.77 -0.37 -32.72
CA THR A 722 -17.42 0.21 -32.76
C THR A 722 -16.42 -0.65 -33.52
N LEU A 723 -16.42 -1.98 -33.31
CA LEU A 723 -15.53 -2.88 -34.07
C LEU A 723 -15.90 -2.94 -35.56
N HIS A 724 -17.17 -2.74 -35.91
CA HIS A 724 -17.63 -2.67 -37.28
C HIS A 724 -17.12 -1.39 -37.97
N HIS A 725 -17.12 -0.26 -37.27
CA HIS A 725 -16.52 0.99 -37.75
C HIS A 725 -15.00 0.83 -37.96
N VAL A 726 -14.27 0.27 -36.97
CA VAL A 726 -12.83 0.00 -37.12
C VAL A 726 -12.55 -0.91 -38.33
N LEU A 727 -13.36 -1.96 -38.52
CA LEU A 727 -13.18 -2.90 -39.63
C LEU A 727 -13.41 -2.26 -41.00
N ASN A 728 -14.55 -1.60 -41.19
CA ASN A 728 -14.98 -1.14 -42.52
C ASN A 728 -14.48 0.27 -42.85
N GLY A 729 -14.40 1.17 -41.87
CA GLY A 729 -13.91 2.53 -42.05
C GLY A 729 -12.40 2.65 -42.07
N TYR A 730 -11.68 1.74 -41.38
CA TYR A 730 -10.22 1.89 -41.23
C TYR A 730 -9.44 0.69 -41.74
N LEU A 731 -9.68 -0.54 -41.25
CA LEU A 731 -8.84 -1.67 -41.62
C LEU A 731 -8.92 -2.00 -43.12
N LYS A 732 -10.14 -2.10 -43.68
CA LYS A 732 -10.35 -2.38 -45.11
C LYS A 732 -9.89 -1.22 -45.99
N GLU A 733 -10.12 0.01 -45.58
CA GLU A 733 -9.62 1.17 -46.32
C GLU A 733 -8.08 1.19 -46.33
N TYR A 734 -7.45 0.84 -45.21
CA TYR A 734 -6.00 0.72 -45.12
C TYR A 734 -5.45 -0.38 -46.04
N HIS A 735 -6.13 -1.53 -46.13
CA HIS A 735 -5.79 -2.58 -47.11
C HIS A 735 -5.75 -2.03 -48.54
N GLU A 736 -6.77 -1.29 -48.96
CA GLU A 736 -6.84 -0.72 -50.30
C GLU A 736 -5.74 0.33 -50.53
N LYS A 737 -5.49 1.23 -49.56
CA LYS A 737 -4.39 2.20 -49.61
C LYS A 737 -3.02 1.52 -49.75
N LEU A 738 -2.79 0.44 -49.02
CA LEU A 738 -1.56 -0.35 -49.12
C LEU A 738 -1.43 -1.07 -50.47
N ARG A 739 -2.53 -1.59 -51.04
CA ARG A 739 -2.53 -2.19 -52.39
C ARG A 739 -2.19 -1.16 -53.46
N THR A 740 -2.81 0.02 -53.42
CA THR A 740 -2.44 1.12 -54.32
C THR A 740 -0.97 1.52 -54.16
N ARG A 741 -0.45 1.55 -52.93
CA ARG A 741 0.98 1.82 -52.69
C ARG A 741 1.89 0.74 -53.29
N LEU A 742 1.51 -0.54 -53.21
CA LEU A 742 2.25 -1.63 -53.86
C LEU A 742 2.32 -1.44 -55.37
N GLU A 743 1.21 -1.07 -56.02
CA GLU A 743 1.17 -0.80 -57.46
C GLU A 743 2.08 0.37 -57.85
N GLN A 744 2.11 1.44 -57.05
CA GLN A 744 3.05 2.55 -57.24
C GLN A 744 4.52 2.11 -57.11
N LEU A 745 4.83 1.27 -56.12
CA LEU A 745 6.17 0.73 -55.93
C LEU A 745 6.57 -0.18 -57.10
N ASP A 746 5.64 -0.92 -57.70
CA ASP A 746 5.89 -1.73 -58.89
C ASP A 746 6.29 -0.88 -60.09
N HIS A 747 5.56 0.20 -60.36
CA HIS A 747 5.96 1.13 -61.41
C HIS A 747 7.33 1.78 -61.14
N LEU A 748 7.66 2.09 -59.88
CA LEU A 748 8.98 2.62 -59.49
C LEU A 748 10.11 1.60 -59.67
N ILE A 749 9.84 0.31 -59.48
CA ILE A 749 10.82 -0.76 -59.74
C ILE A 749 11.07 -0.92 -61.24
N GLU A 750 10.06 -0.72 -62.07
CA GLU A 750 10.20 -0.82 -63.53
C GLU A 750 10.85 0.42 -64.17
N SER A 751 10.57 1.62 -63.65
CA SER A 751 10.91 2.90 -64.30
C SER A 751 11.93 3.78 -63.55
N GLY A 752 12.23 3.48 -62.28
CA GLY A 752 13.12 4.28 -61.44
C GLY A 752 14.62 4.02 -61.66
N THR A 753 15.45 4.83 -61.01
CA THR A 753 16.91 4.62 -60.97
C THR A 753 17.28 3.37 -60.17
N SER A 754 18.46 2.78 -60.38
CA SER A 754 18.90 1.57 -59.66
C SER A 754 18.80 1.68 -58.12
N ALA A 755 19.04 2.87 -57.56
CA ALA A 755 18.89 3.13 -56.13
C ALA A 755 17.42 3.17 -55.68
N GLU A 756 16.53 3.75 -56.48
CA GLU A 756 15.08 3.79 -56.25
C GLU A 756 14.46 2.41 -56.40
N GLN A 757 14.83 1.65 -57.43
CA GLN A 757 14.40 0.27 -57.64
C GLN A 757 14.72 -0.60 -56.42
N THR A 758 15.94 -0.48 -55.89
CA THR A 758 16.36 -1.25 -54.71
C THR A 758 15.59 -0.87 -53.45
N ARG A 759 15.30 0.43 -53.25
CA ARG A 759 14.49 0.91 -52.11
C ARG A 759 13.03 0.48 -52.24
N ALA A 760 12.46 0.63 -53.44
CA ALA A 760 11.09 0.26 -53.74
C ALA A 760 10.87 -1.25 -53.60
N ALA A 761 11.82 -2.09 -54.02
CA ALA A 761 11.75 -3.54 -53.82
C ALA A 761 11.73 -3.92 -52.33
N LYS A 762 12.60 -3.32 -51.50
CA LYS A 762 12.60 -3.55 -50.05
C LYS A 762 11.29 -3.13 -49.38
N GLU A 763 10.78 -1.96 -49.76
CA GLU A 763 9.52 -1.46 -49.21
C GLU A 763 8.33 -2.31 -49.67
N LYS A 764 8.33 -2.76 -50.92
CA LYS A 764 7.33 -3.69 -51.47
C LYS A 764 7.29 -4.99 -50.67
N ASP A 765 8.46 -5.57 -50.37
CA ASP A 765 8.54 -6.80 -49.57
C ASP A 765 8.05 -6.58 -48.13
N ARG A 766 8.35 -5.42 -47.53
CA ARG A 766 7.80 -5.02 -46.22
C ARG A 766 6.27 -4.93 -46.26
N LEU A 767 5.70 -4.20 -47.23
CA LEU A 767 4.26 -3.98 -47.35
C LEU A 767 3.49 -5.27 -47.66
N LYS A 768 4.06 -6.21 -48.41
CA LYS A 768 3.48 -7.55 -48.59
C LYS A 768 3.34 -8.30 -47.27
N GLY A 769 4.35 -8.23 -46.41
CA GLY A 769 4.30 -8.85 -45.08
C GLY A 769 3.25 -8.20 -44.17
N VAL A 770 3.11 -6.87 -44.25
CA VAL A 770 2.06 -6.10 -43.56
C VAL A 770 0.68 -6.53 -44.05
N LEU A 771 0.44 -6.54 -45.36
CA LEU A 771 -0.86 -6.94 -45.93
C LEU A 771 -1.26 -8.36 -45.55
N LEU A 772 -0.33 -9.32 -45.56
CA LEU A 772 -0.61 -10.69 -45.13
C LEU A 772 -1.07 -10.74 -43.67
N GLU A 773 -0.38 -10.04 -42.77
CA GLU A 773 -0.78 -9.94 -41.37
C GLU A 773 -2.18 -9.31 -41.23
N LEU A 774 -2.45 -8.23 -41.95
CA LEU A 774 -3.73 -7.55 -41.89
C LEU A 774 -4.88 -8.41 -42.43
N GLN A 775 -4.62 -9.26 -43.43
CA GLN A 775 -5.61 -10.19 -43.98
C GLN A 775 -5.94 -11.31 -42.99
N GLU A 776 -4.91 -11.85 -42.32
CA GLU A 776 -5.08 -12.83 -41.24
C GLU A 776 -5.83 -12.19 -40.06
N TYR A 777 -5.44 -11.00 -39.63
CA TYR A 777 -6.10 -10.27 -38.55
C TYR A 777 -7.55 -9.92 -38.85
N GLU A 778 -7.86 -9.47 -40.08
CA GLU A 778 -9.23 -9.22 -40.54
C GLU A 778 -10.06 -10.50 -40.45
N ARG A 779 -9.60 -11.59 -41.08
CA ARG A 779 -10.35 -12.84 -41.21
C ARG A 779 -10.55 -13.54 -39.86
N ASP A 780 -9.49 -13.65 -39.06
CA ASP A 780 -9.45 -14.54 -37.89
C ASP A 780 -9.85 -13.83 -36.59
N VAL A 781 -9.77 -12.50 -36.54
CA VAL A 781 -10.01 -11.73 -35.30
C VAL A 781 -11.10 -10.67 -35.48
N LEU A 782 -10.87 -9.67 -36.33
CA LEU A 782 -11.73 -8.48 -36.32
C LEU A 782 -13.09 -8.70 -36.99
N TYR A 783 -13.16 -9.45 -38.11
CA TYR A 783 -14.42 -9.74 -38.79
C TYR A 783 -15.39 -10.57 -37.94
N PRO A 784 -14.96 -11.68 -37.29
CA PRO A 784 -15.82 -12.41 -36.36
C PRO A 784 -16.34 -11.53 -35.23
N LEU A 785 -15.45 -10.80 -34.54
CA LEU A 785 -15.83 -9.97 -33.38
C LEU A 785 -16.74 -8.79 -33.76
N ALA A 786 -16.53 -8.19 -34.94
CA ALA A 786 -17.43 -7.16 -35.46
C ALA A 786 -18.82 -7.72 -35.83
N THR A 787 -18.91 -9.00 -36.17
CA THR A 787 -20.19 -9.69 -36.43
C THR A 787 -20.90 -10.04 -35.13
N ASP A 788 -20.15 -10.43 -34.10
CA ASP A 788 -20.67 -10.79 -32.78
C ASP A 788 -21.25 -9.57 -32.02
N ARG A 789 -20.87 -8.34 -32.40
CA ARG A 789 -21.34 -7.07 -31.81
C ARG A 789 -21.23 -7.09 -30.28
N ILE A 790 -20.04 -7.41 -29.79
CA ILE A 790 -19.75 -7.53 -28.35
C ILE A 790 -20.21 -6.29 -27.60
N ALA A 791 -21.08 -6.47 -26.61
CA ALA A 791 -21.48 -5.41 -25.70
C ALA A 791 -20.51 -5.34 -24.51
N LEU A 792 -20.19 -4.12 -24.08
CA LEU A 792 -19.41 -3.87 -22.87
C LEU A 792 -20.32 -3.26 -21.80
N ASP A 793 -20.02 -3.49 -20.53
CA ASP A 793 -20.66 -2.83 -19.38
C ASP A 793 -19.56 -2.17 -18.56
N LEU A 794 -19.51 -0.83 -18.50
CA LEU A 794 -18.50 -0.12 -17.72
C LEU A 794 -18.35 -0.66 -16.29
N ASP A 795 -19.45 -1.04 -15.65
CA ASP A 795 -19.45 -1.52 -14.27
C ASP A 795 -18.75 -2.86 -14.06
N ASP A 796 -18.58 -3.67 -15.12
CA ASP A 796 -17.72 -4.87 -15.10
C ASP A 796 -16.23 -4.50 -14.91
N GLY A 797 -15.88 -3.23 -15.14
CA GLY A 797 -14.55 -2.67 -15.00
C GLY A 797 -13.67 -2.96 -16.22
N VAL A 798 -12.53 -2.26 -16.32
CA VAL A 798 -11.64 -2.39 -17.48
C VAL A 798 -11.06 -3.80 -17.55
N LEU A 799 -10.80 -4.44 -16.41
CA LEU A 799 -10.21 -5.78 -16.40
C LEU A 799 -11.08 -6.81 -17.14
N VAL A 800 -12.40 -6.83 -16.89
CA VAL A 800 -13.31 -7.78 -17.52
C VAL A 800 -13.56 -7.39 -18.97
N ASN A 801 -13.99 -6.15 -19.21
CA ASN A 801 -14.35 -5.70 -20.56
C ASN A 801 -13.19 -5.81 -21.56
N TYR A 802 -11.96 -5.52 -21.14
CA TYR A 802 -10.80 -5.63 -22.02
C TYR A 802 -10.53 -7.09 -22.44
N ASN A 803 -10.88 -8.07 -21.59
CA ASN A 803 -10.77 -9.50 -21.92
C ASN A 803 -11.92 -9.99 -22.81
N LYS A 804 -13.06 -9.28 -22.90
CA LYS A 804 -14.14 -9.60 -23.86
C LYS A 804 -13.71 -9.37 -25.31
N LEU A 805 -12.79 -8.44 -25.56
CA LEU A 805 -12.29 -8.13 -26.91
C LEU A 805 -11.12 -9.01 -27.37
N GLY A 806 -10.64 -9.93 -26.52
CA GLY A 806 -9.63 -10.93 -26.88
C GLY A 806 -8.40 -10.37 -27.59
N GLN A 807 -8.15 -10.86 -28.81
CA GLN A 807 -7.00 -10.47 -29.64
C GLN A 807 -7.22 -9.20 -30.48
N ALA A 808 -8.42 -8.60 -30.46
CA ALA A 808 -8.65 -7.33 -31.15
C ALA A 808 -7.92 -6.17 -30.47
N VAL A 809 -7.82 -6.21 -29.14
CA VAL A 809 -7.07 -5.24 -28.35
C VAL A 809 -5.63 -5.68 -28.14
N LYS A 810 -4.72 -4.71 -28.04
CA LYS A 810 -3.30 -4.96 -27.78
C LYS A 810 -3.09 -5.79 -26.52
N GLU A 811 -2.22 -6.81 -26.59
CA GLU A 811 -1.85 -7.62 -25.42
C GLU A 811 -1.05 -6.80 -24.40
N GLU A 812 -1.48 -6.81 -23.14
CA GLU A 812 -0.86 -6.10 -22.03
C GLU A 812 -0.72 -6.97 -20.79
N LYS A 813 0.50 -7.02 -20.24
CA LYS A 813 0.84 -7.87 -19.10
C LYS A 813 0.10 -7.43 -17.83
N GLY A 814 -0.65 -8.35 -17.23
CA GLY A 814 -1.50 -8.13 -16.08
C GLY A 814 -2.86 -7.51 -16.42
N LEU A 815 -3.25 -7.47 -17.70
CA LEU A 815 -4.56 -7.04 -18.16
C LEU A 815 -5.26 -8.16 -18.96
N ASN A 816 -4.71 -8.61 -20.07
CA ASN A 816 -5.27 -9.71 -20.90
C ASN A 816 -4.26 -10.81 -21.26
N ASP A 817 -3.11 -10.86 -20.59
CA ASP A 817 -2.22 -12.02 -20.72
C ASP A 817 -2.92 -13.33 -20.30
N ALA A 818 -2.41 -14.47 -20.78
CA ALA A 818 -3.02 -15.78 -20.54
C ALA A 818 -3.30 -16.08 -19.06
N LYS A 819 -2.43 -15.61 -18.14
CA LYS A 819 -2.61 -15.79 -16.70
C LYS A 819 -3.77 -14.95 -16.17
N THR A 820 -3.88 -13.71 -16.62
CA THR A 820 -4.92 -12.77 -16.22
C THR A 820 -6.27 -13.19 -16.78
N LYS A 821 -6.32 -13.59 -18.05
CA LYS A 821 -7.52 -14.18 -18.67
C LYS A 821 -8.02 -15.42 -17.92
N ALA A 822 -7.11 -16.34 -17.58
CA ALA A 822 -7.44 -17.51 -16.77
C ALA A 822 -7.90 -17.18 -15.34
N LYS A 823 -7.53 -16.01 -14.80
CA LYS A 823 -8.06 -15.48 -13.53
C LYS A 823 -9.47 -14.93 -13.72
N VAL A 824 -9.69 -14.12 -14.77
CA VAL A 824 -10.99 -13.49 -15.05
C VAL A 824 -12.06 -14.54 -15.34
N LYS A 825 -11.75 -15.61 -16.11
CA LYS A 825 -12.67 -16.74 -16.34
C LYS A 825 -13.10 -17.50 -15.09
N LYS A 826 -12.48 -17.25 -13.93
CA LYS A 826 -12.85 -17.85 -12.64
C LYS A 826 -13.74 -16.93 -11.79
N PHE A 827 -14.05 -15.72 -12.26
CA PHE A 827 -15.00 -14.85 -11.59
C PHE A 827 -16.39 -15.45 -11.72
N ASP A 828 -17.09 -15.54 -10.60
CA ASP A 828 -18.43 -16.11 -10.48
C ASP A 828 -19.55 -15.08 -10.71
N TRP A 829 -19.18 -13.81 -10.90
CA TRP A 829 -20.08 -12.67 -11.09
C TRP A 829 -20.10 -12.14 -12.53
N ILE A 830 -19.43 -12.81 -13.46
CA ILE A 830 -19.48 -12.52 -14.90
C ILE A 830 -19.85 -13.78 -15.68
N ASP A 831 -20.35 -13.61 -16.90
CA ASP A 831 -20.42 -14.71 -17.85
C ASP A 831 -19.01 -15.01 -18.41
N SER A 832 -18.46 -16.15 -18.03
CA SER A 832 -17.12 -16.57 -18.48
C SER A 832 -17.05 -16.92 -19.97
N GLU A 833 -18.20 -17.19 -20.61
CA GLU A 833 -18.29 -17.47 -22.05
C GLU A 833 -18.04 -16.21 -22.88
N GLU A 834 -18.32 -15.02 -22.34
CA GLU A 834 -18.01 -13.73 -22.96
C GLU A 834 -16.51 -13.41 -22.99
N ILE A 835 -15.68 -14.18 -22.27
CA ILE A 835 -14.24 -13.96 -22.20
C ILE A 835 -13.54 -14.77 -23.30
N ILE A 836 -13.22 -14.09 -24.41
CA ILE A 836 -12.72 -14.69 -25.65
C ILE A 836 -11.25 -15.01 -25.56
#